data_AF-A0A5K1FI07-F1
#
_entry.id   AF-A0A5K1FI07-F1
#
_cell.length_a   1.000
_cell.length_b   1.000
_cell.length_c   1.000
_cell.angle_alpha   90.00
_cell.angle_beta   90.00
_cell.angle_gamma   90.00
#
_symmetry.space_group_name_H-M   'P 1'
#
loop_
_entity.id
_entity.type
_entity.pdbx_description
1 polymer ?
#
loop_
_entity_poly.entity_id
_entity_poly.type
_entity_poly.pdbx_seq_one_letter_code
_entity_poly.pdbx_strand_id
1 'polypeptide(L)'
;QGIPAPAEQQGTPASTAVTRSHPMITRSQDGTRRPKVYFSSPHALSTSTVRLLTHDEQEPTNLVHALTHPTWCNAMKEELAALNRNETWELIPPHQTQNVVGCRWVFKIKRHADGTIARHKARLVAKGYSQQEGVDYFETYSPVIKPASIRMILSVAVSKGWVIHQLDVNNAFLHGHLHEEVFMHQPPGFEDQRYPNHICKLKRALYGLKQAPRAWFECLKHYLEQQDFVESKGDTSLFFKVKNDDQIFVLIYVDDIVVTGSSEKAVQFLVNDFGKRFSIKDLGHLNYFLGIEVERFDNGFFLSQKKYIYDLLNKTKMQDCKPLDTPAALNEKLSKDDGKALDDATKYRQIVGALQYLSFTRPDIAYSVNKACQFMQRPTDRHMAYAKRILRYLKGTLTMGLQIKSSCSFDLQVYTDADWAGSPDDRRSTGGYLVYVGSNLVSWRTNKQQTVARSSTEAEYKAVADGVSECLWIQHMVEELGIKTTRCPVLWCDNMGATYLAANPKFHARTKHIEIDYHFIREKVASNKIEVKFVSSKFQVADILTKPLARSRFDELRTNLNLGEIRLRGSVGDKRGKIESLTAGNQSATIMEKLRIEVRISATEKSVIKSDKDLHLPVTDFQHKLRRLKIEDKSPIF
;
A
#
# COMPACT_ATOMS: atom_id res chain seq x y z
N GLN A 1 33.86 23.98 -46.31
CA GLN A 1 34.92 23.34 -47.13
C GLN A 1 35.45 22.19 -46.29
N GLY A 2 35.45 20.91 -46.65
CA GLY A 2 35.03 20.15 -47.81
C GLY A 2 35.23 18.67 -47.42
N ILE A 3 34.37 17.80 -47.94
CA ILE A 3 34.31 16.33 -47.74
C ILE A 3 35.66 15.68 -48.14
N PRO A 4 36.06 14.55 -47.52
CA PRO A 4 35.93 13.28 -48.25
C PRO A 4 35.53 12.06 -47.40
N ALA A 5 34.73 11.20 -48.02
CA ALA A 5 34.73 9.74 -47.84
C ALA A 5 35.24 9.11 -49.16
N PRO A 6 35.39 7.79 -49.28
CA PRO A 6 36.25 6.87 -48.54
C PRO A 6 37.30 6.20 -49.48
N ALA A 7 38.31 5.52 -48.92
CA ALA A 7 39.18 4.62 -49.67
C ALA A 7 39.03 3.18 -49.14
N GLU A 8 38.61 2.27 -50.01
CA GLU A 8 38.73 0.83 -49.83
C GLU A 8 40.21 0.41 -49.95
N GLN A 9 40.67 -0.51 -49.09
CA GLN A 9 41.47 -1.65 -49.52
C GLN A 9 41.65 -2.71 -48.42
N GLN A 10 41.77 -3.93 -48.90
CA GLN A 10 41.73 -5.23 -48.23
C GLN A 10 42.97 -5.50 -47.35
N GLY A 11 42.82 -6.36 -46.35
CA GLY A 11 43.95 -6.96 -45.65
C GLY A 11 43.54 -7.74 -44.40
N THR A 12 43.27 -9.03 -44.55
CA THR A 12 43.24 -10.02 -43.46
C THR A 12 44.61 -10.13 -42.78
N PRO A 13 44.70 -10.15 -41.44
CA PRO A 13 45.85 -10.72 -40.75
C PRO A 13 45.50 -12.08 -40.12
N ALA A 14 46.40 -13.03 -40.37
CA ALA A 14 46.40 -14.40 -39.90
C ALA A 14 46.46 -14.51 -38.36
N SER A 15 45.72 -15.48 -37.84
CA SER A 15 45.71 -15.88 -36.43
C SER A 15 47.00 -16.60 -36.05
N THR A 16 47.87 -15.95 -35.26
CA THR A 16 48.96 -16.61 -34.53
C THR A 16 48.40 -17.54 -33.46
N ALA A 17 48.69 -18.84 -33.59
CA ALA A 17 48.32 -19.87 -32.63
C ALA A 17 49.11 -19.74 -31.32
N VAL A 18 48.39 -19.56 -30.21
CA VAL A 18 48.97 -19.64 -28.85
C VAL A 18 48.90 -21.10 -28.39
N THR A 19 50.05 -21.75 -28.26
CA THR A 19 50.20 -23.09 -27.69
C THR A 19 49.97 -23.02 -26.18
N ARG A 20 48.91 -23.67 -25.67
CA ARG A 20 48.63 -23.78 -24.22
C ARG A 20 49.32 -25.01 -23.63
N SER A 21 50.05 -24.78 -22.53
CA SER A 21 50.83 -25.76 -21.77
C SER A 21 50.11 -26.25 -20.50
N HIS A 22 48.80 -26.55 -20.58
CA HIS A 22 48.03 -27.06 -19.43
C HIS A 22 47.26 -28.36 -19.79
N PRO A 23 47.39 -29.44 -19.00
CA PRO A 23 46.84 -30.76 -19.35
C PRO A 23 45.33 -30.93 -19.15
N MET A 24 44.58 -29.86 -18.88
CA MET A 24 43.15 -29.95 -18.58
C MET A 24 42.30 -29.86 -19.86
N ILE A 25 41.75 -31.00 -20.29
CA ILE A 25 40.84 -31.11 -21.44
C ILE A 25 39.42 -30.70 -20.98
N THR A 26 38.80 -29.75 -21.67
CA THR A 26 37.43 -29.31 -21.38
C THR A 26 36.41 -30.10 -22.21
N ARG A 27 35.17 -30.25 -21.69
CA ARG A 27 34.09 -31.02 -22.34
C ARG A 27 33.72 -30.58 -23.77
N SER A 28 34.14 -29.40 -24.22
CA SER A 28 33.92 -28.97 -25.61
C SER A 28 34.94 -29.53 -26.60
N GLN A 29 36.08 -30.07 -26.14
CA GLN A 29 37.14 -30.63 -26.99
C GLN A 29 37.01 -32.15 -27.23
N ASP A 30 36.19 -32.86 -26.44
CA ASP A 30 35.91 -34.31 -26.57
C ASP A 30 34.61 -34.61 -27.36
N GLY A 31 33.98 -33.60 -27.99
CA GLY A 31 32.77 -33.81 -28.79
C GLY A 31 31.52 -34.30 -28.02
N THR A 32 31.61 -34.52 -26.71
CA THR A 32 30.49 -34.98 -25.86
C THR A 32 29.52 -33.84 -25.53
N ARG A 33 28.53 -33.61 -26.40
CA ARG A 33 27.36 -32.77 -26.09
C ARG A 33 26.30 -33.58 -25.36
N ARG A 34 26.19 -33.43 -24.03
CA ARG A 34 24.99 -33.84 -23.29
C ARG A 34 24.02 -32.66 -23.21
N PRO A 35 22.76 -32.77 -23.69
CA PRO A 35 21.77 -31.73 -23.47
C PRO A 35 21.51 -31.59 -21.96
N LYS A 36 21.43 -30.34 -21.47
CA LYS A 36 21.04 -30.06 -20.09
C LYS A 36 19.56 -30.45 -19.93
N VAL A 37 19.31 -31.50 -19.16
CA VAL A 37 17.96 -31.88 -18.71
C VAL A 37 17.54 -30.89 -17.63
N TYR A 38 16.49 -30.12 -17.89
CA TYR A 38 15.82 -29.30 -16.88
C TYR A 38 14.90 -30.20 -16.07
N PHE A 39 15.19 -30.37 -14.78
CA PHE A 39 14.26 -30.99 -13.85
C PHE A 39 13.26 -29.93 -13.37
N SER A 40 12.08 -29.91 -14.00
CA SER A 40 10.88 -29.31 -13.44
C SER A 40 10.35 -30.26 -12.36
N SER A 41 10.24 -29.84 -11.11
CA SER A 41 9.66 -30.69 -10.06
C SER A 41 8.13 -30.60 -10.04
N PRO A 42 7.41 -31.71 -9.78
CA PRO A 42 5.99 -31.89 -10.08
C PRO A 42 5.10 -31.91 -8.81
N HIS A 43 3.96 -31.22 -8.88
CA HIS A 43 2.70 -31.79 -8.41
C HIS A 43 1.77 -31.85 -9.61
N ALA A 44 1.58 -33.07 -10.10
CA ALA A 44 0.95 -33.41 -11.37
C ALA A 44 -0.22 -34.37 -11.13
N LEU A 45 -1.22 -34.28 -12.01
CA LEU A 45 -1.91 -35.37 -12.71
C LEU A 45 -2.51 -34.64 -13.93
N SER A 46 -2.12 -34.80 -15.20
CA SER A 46 -1.68 -35.99 -15.93
C SER A 46 -0.79 -35.58 -17.13
N THR A 47 0.27 -36.37 -17.34
CA THR A 47 0.91 -36.76 -18.61
C THR A 47 1.27 -35.69 -19.66
N SER A 48 2.57 -35.39 -19.71
CA SER A 48 3.41 -35.34 -20.92
C SER A 48 2.78 -34.80 -22.21
N THR A 49 2.62 -33.48 -22.29
CA THR A 49 2.81 -32.77 -23.55
C THR A 49 3.51 -31.47 -23.21
N VAL A 50 4.70 -31.21 -23.77
CA VAL A 50 5.15 -29.84 -23.96
C VAL A 50 4.12 -29.25 -24.92
N ARG A 51 3.01 -28.71 -24.38
CA ARG A 51 2.06 -27.94 -25.19
C ARG A 51 2.84 -26.74 -25.69
N LEU A 52 3.25 -26.81 -26.96
CA LEU A 52 3.34 -25.60 -27.76
C LEU A 52 2.01 -24.89 -27.51
N LEU A 53 2.07 -23.75 -26.82
CA LEU A 53 0.88 -22.95 -26.58
C LEU A 53 0.21 -22.78 -27.95
N THR A 54 -1.01 -23.27 -28.08
CA THR A 54 -1.75 -23.09 -29.33
C THR A 54 -1.91 -21.58 -29.57
N HIS A 55 -2.04 -21.13 -30.82
CA HIS A 55 -2.15 -19.69 -31.12
C HIS A 55 -3.31 -19.02 -30.33
N ASP A 56 -4.33 -19.80 -29.93
CA ASP A 56 -5.45 -19.36 -29.09
C ASP A 56 -5.11 -19.14 -27.59
N GLU A 57 -3.92 -19.58 -27.13
CA GLU A 57 -3.45 -19.42 -25.75
C GLU A 57 -2.52 -18.20 -25.56
N GLN A 58 -2.20 -17.47 -26.64
CA GLN A 58 -1.41 -16.23 -26.62
C GLN A 58 -2.27 -14.98 -26.83
N GLU A 59 -1.94 -13.91 -26.12
CA GLU A 59 -2.59 -12.61 -26.30
C GLU A 59 -2.06 -11.95 -27.59
N PRO A 60 -2.93 -11.61 -28.57
CA PRO A 60 -2.49 -10.99 -29.81
C PRO A 60 -1.93 -9.60 -29.53
N THR A 61 -0.78 -9.30 -30.13
CA THR A 61 -0.08 -8.02 -29.95
C THR A 61 -0.51 -6.95 -30.94
N ASN A 62 -1.19 -7.34 -32.02
CA ASN A 62 -1.69 -6.44 -33.05
C ASN A 62 -3.08 -6.87 -33.56
N LEU A 63 -3.80 -5.92 -34.14
CA LEU A 63 -5.17 -6.11 -34.63
C LEU A 63 -5.24 -7.11 -35.79
N VAL A 64 -4.28 -7.06 -36.72
CA VAL A 64 -4.28 -7.94 -37.90
C VAL A 64 -4.27 -9.41 -37.48
N HIS A 65 -3.42 -9.75 -36.50
CA HIS A 65 -3.38 -11.08 -35.92
C HIS A 65 -4.64 -11.41 -35.10
N ALA A 66 -5.28 -10.44 -34.45
CA ALA A 66 -6.52 -10.72 -33.72
C ALA A 66 -7.68 -11.05 -34.68
N LEU A 67 -7.77 -10.35 -35.82
CA LEU A 67 -8.83 -10.53 -36.81
C LEU A 67 -8.78 -11.89 -37.53
N THR A 68 -7.61 -12.55 -37.58
CA THR A 68 -7.49 -13.90 -38.15
C THR A 68 -8.07 -14.99 -37.25
N HIS A 69 -8.33 -14.70 -35.98
CA HIS A 69 -8.83 -15.67 -35.01
C HIS A 69 -10.31 -15.41 -34.67
N PRO A 70 -11.23 -16.37 -34.92
CA PRO A 70 -12.65 -16.21 -34.63
C PRO A 70 -12.96 -15.88 -33.16
N THR A 71 -12.17 -16.42 -32.24
CA THR A 71 -12.29 -16.21 -30.78
C THR A 71 -12.13 -14.74 -30.41
N TRP A 72 -11.10 -14.08 -30.93
CA TRP A 72 -10.83 -12.66 -30.69
C TRP A 72 -11.82 -11.75 -31.44
N CYS A 73 -12.20 -12.11 -32.67
CA CYS A 73 -13.26 -11.42 -33.41
C CYS A 73 -14.59 -11.42 -32.64
N ASN A 74 -14.98 -12.55 -32.04
CA ASN A 74 -16.18 -12.63 -31.22
C ASN A 74 -16.07 -11.75 -29.97
N ALA A 75 -14.93 -11.77 -29.28
CA ALA A 75 -14.70 -10.88 -28.13
C ALA A 75 -14.78 -9.39 -28.49
N MET A 76 -14.32 -9.00 -29.69
CA MET A 76 -14.45 -7.62 -30.19
C MET A 76 -15.90 -7.26 -30.51
N LYS A 77 -16.65 -8.18 -31.12
CA LYS A 77 -18.10 -8.00 -31.38
C LYS A 77 -18.91 -7.87 -30.10
N GLU A 78 -18.58 -8.65 -29.06
CA GLU A 78 -19.21 -8.54 -27.74
C GLU A 78 -18.96 -7.17 -27.10
N GLU A 79 -17.73 -6.66 -27.19
CA GLU A 79 -17.40 -5.31 -26.71
C GLU A 79 -18.18 -4.23 -27.51
N LEU A 80 -18.23 -4.32 -28.84
CA LEU A 80 -19.01 -3.39 -29.67
C LEU A 80 -20.50 -3.46 -29.37
N ALA A 81 -21.05 -4.65 -29.14
CA ALA A 81 -22.44 -4.81 -28.75
C ALA A 81 -22.74 -4.11 -27.41
N ALA A 82 -21.80 -4.16 -26.46
CA ALA A 82 -21.92 -3.43 -25.20
C ALA A 82 -21.83 -1.90 -25.41
N LEU A 83 -20.95 -1.44 -26.29
CA LEU A 83 -20.79 -0.01 -26.62
C LEU A 83 -22.06 0.54 -27.30
N ASN A 84 -22.62 -0.20 -28.26
CA ASN A 84 -23.84 0.15 -28.96
C ASN A 84 -25.05 0.17 -28.02
N ARG A 85 -25.18 -0.82 -27.11
CA ARG A 85 -26.26 -0.88 -26.12
C ARG A 85 -26.28 0.32 -25.18
N ASN A 86 -25.11 0.88 -24.87
CA ASN A 86 -24.98 2.06 -24.01
C ASN A 86 -25.04 3.39 -24.79
N GLU A 87 -25.31 3.34 -26.11
CA GLU A 87 -25.31 4.51 -27.00
C GLU A 87 -24.02 5.34 -26.84
N THR A 88 -22.88 4.65 -26.82
CA THR A 88 -21.59 5.25 -26.43
C THR A 88 -21.21 6.44 -27.31
N TRP A 89 -21.58 6.40 -28.60
CA TRP A 89 -21.30 7.47 -29.55
C TRP A 89 -22.38 7.58 -30.62
N GLU A 90 -22.37 8.70 -31.32
CA GLU A 90 -23.08 8.88 -32.60
C GLU A 90 -22.08 9.12 -33.74
N LEU A 91 -22.38 8.61 -34.93
CA LEU A 91 -21.55 8.85 -36.12
C LEU A 91 -21.92 10.18 -36.76
N ILE A 92 -20.93 11.04 -36.96
CA ILE A 92 -21.10 12.36 -37.59
C ILE A 92 -20.05 12.58 -38.69
N PRO A 93 -20.33 13.42 -39.69
CA PRO A 93 -19.30 13.86 -40.64
C PRO A 93 -18.20 14.65 -39.90
N PRO A 94 -16.93 14.48 -40.28
CA PRO A 94 -15.83 15.17 -39.64
C PRO A 94 -15.82 16.66 -39.99
N HIS A 95 -15.42 17.49 -39.04
CA HIS A 95 -15.18 18.93 -39.24
C HIS A 95 -13.71 19.29 -39.02
N GLN A 96 -13.17 20.25 -39.78
CA GLN A 96 -11.74 20.57 -39.78
C GLN A 96 -11.20 21.11 -38.44
N THR A 97 -12.09 21.59 -37.56
CA THR A 97 -11.73 22.19 -36.27
C THR A 97 -11.76 21.20 -35.10
N GLN A 98 -12.12 19.94 -35.34
CA GLN A 98 -12.27 18.93 -34.29
C GLN A 98 -10.94 18.24 -34.01
N ASN A 99 -10.58 18.10 -32.73
CA ASN A 99 -9.54 17.17 -32.33
C ASN A 99 -10.12 15.75 -32.31
N VAL A 100 -9.61 14.86 -33.18
CA VAL A 100 -10.10 13.48 -33.29
C VAL A 100 -9.11 12.54 -32.61
N VAL A 101 -9.54 11.95 -31.50
CA VAL A 101 -8.73 11.01 -30.71
C VAL A 101 -8.72 9.65 -31.40
N GLY A 102 -7.55 9.04 -31.53
CA GLY A 102 -7.46 7.67 -32.04
C GLY A 102 -7.96 6.64 -31.02
N CYS A 103 -8.23 5.41 -31.45
CA CYS A 103 -8.55 4.30 -30.56
C CYS A 103 -7.69 3.06 -30.89
N ARG A 104 -7.69 2.07 -30.00
CA ARG A 104 -7.03 0.78 -30.21
C ARG A 104 -7.72 -0.34 -29.44
N TRP A 105 -7.50 -1.56 -29.91
CA TRP A 105 -7.93 -2.77 -29.21
C TRP A 105 -6.88 -3.25 -28.21
N VAL A 106 -7.33 -3.66 -27.03
CA VAL A 106 -6.51 -4.31 -26.01
C VAL A 106 -7.09 -5.69 -25.72
N PHE A 107 -6.23 -6.71 -25.77
CA PHE A 107 -6.61 -8.11 -25.64
C PHE A 107 -6.08 -8.71 -24.34
N LYS A 108 -6.92 -9.51 -23.68
CA LYS A 108 -6.55 -10.20 -22.44
C LYS A 108 -7.18 -11.57 -22.36
N ILE A 109 -6.40 -12.58 -22.01
CA ILE A 109 -6.92 -13.90 -21.65
C ILE A 109 -7.19 -13.89 -20.14
N LYS A 110 -8.43 -14.16 -19.75
CA LYS A 110 -8.80 -14.44 -18.37
C LYS A 110 -8.74 -15.94 -18.15
N ARG A 111 -8.10 -16.36 -17.05
CA ARG A 111 -7.91 -17.77 -16.69
C ARG A 111 -8.63 -18.09 -15.39
N HIS A 112 -9.12 -19.32 -15.26
CA HIS A 112 -9.60 -19.88 -14.01
C HIS A 112 -8.44 -20.15 -13.04
N ALA A 113 -8.76 -20.48 -11.79
CA ALA A 113 -7.75 -20.78 -10.76
C ALA A 113 -6.90 -22.01 -11.11
N ASP A 114 -7.44 -22.95 -11.88
CA ASP A 114 -6.75 -24.14 -12.40
C ASP A 114 -5.86 -23.86 -13.63
N GLY A 115 -5.81 -22.61 -14.11
CA GLY A 115 -5.01 -22.18 -15.26
C GLY A 115 -5.70 -22.32 -16.62
N THR A 116 -6.88 -22.92 -16.68
CA THR A 116 -7.68 -23.03 -17.91
C THR A 116 -8.20 -21.66 -18.37
N ILE A 117 -8.51 -21.51 -19.66
CA ILE A 117 -9.02 -20.23 -20.19
C ILE A 117 -10.49 -20.08 -19.78
N ALA A 118 -10.77 -19.00 -19.06
CA ALA A 118 -12.13 -18.62 -18.67
C ALA A 118 -12.83 -17.80 -19.73
N ARG A 119 -12.13 -16.82 -20.33
CA ARG A 119 -12.64 -16.02 -21.46
C ARG A 119 -11.53 -15.25 -22.16
N HIS A 120 -11.72 -15.02 -23.46
CA HIS A 120 -10.98 -14.01 -24.22
C HIS A 120 -11.69 -12.66 -24.06
N LYS A 121 -10.96 -11.62 -23.66
CA LYS A 121 -11.51 -10.28 -23.45
C LYS A 121 -10.84 -9.30 -24.41
N ALA A 122 -11.62 -8.69 -25.28
CA ALA A 122 -11.22 -7.52 -26.05
C ALA A 122 -11.79 -6.26 -25.38
N ARG A 123 -11.06 -5.15 -25.43
CA ARG A 123 -11.52 -3.84 -25.00
C ARG A 123 -11.15 -2.79 -26.03
N LEU A 124 -12.09 -1.93 -26.36
CA LEU A 124 -11.79 -0.73 -27.14
C LEU A 124 -11.32 0.38 -26.20
N VAL A 125 -10.15 0.95 -26.49
CA VAL A 125 -9.51 1.95 -25.63
C VAL A 125 -9.16 3.17 -26.46
N ALA A 126 -9.64 4.34 -26.03
CA ALA A 126 -9.28 5.62 -26.61
C ALA A 126 -7.80 5.93 -26.31
N LYS A 127 -7.12 6.56 -27.25
CA LYS A 127 -5.73 7.01 -27.10
C LYS A 127 -5.71 8.36 -26.38
N GLY A 128 -6.18 8.42 -25.14
CA GLY A 128 -6.36 9.69 -24.41
C GLY A 128 -5.07 10.49 -24.18
N TYR A 129 -3.88 9.93 -24.43
CA TYR A 129 -2.64 10.71 -24.47
C TYR A 129 -2.63 11.76 -25.60
N SER A 130 -3.48 11.63 -26.63
CA SER A 130 -3.66 12.65 -27.67
C SER A 130 -4.74 13.68 -27.32
N GLN A 131 -5.39 13.58 -26.15
CA GLN A 131 -6.33 14.60 -25.67
C GLN A 131 -5.59 15.83 -25.15
N GLN A 132 -6.13 17.00 -25.49
CA GLN A 132 -5.67 18.33 -25.12
C GLN A 132 -6.53 18.90 -23.99
N GLU A 133 -5.86 19.39 -22.95
CA GLU A 133 -6.51 20.09 -21.83
C GLU A 133 -7.10 21.41 -22.32
N GLY A 134 -8.29 21.77 -21.84
CA GLY A 134 -9.02 22.96 -22.26
C GLY A 134 -9.80 22.80 -23.56
N VAL A 135 -9.66 21.66 -24.24
CA VAL A 135 -10.39 21.32 -25.47
C VAL A 135 -11.20 20.03 -25.26
N ASP A 136 -10.53 18.91 -25.02
CA ASP A 136 -11.17 17.59 -24.92
C ASP A 136 -11.55 17.22 -23.47
N TYR A 137 -10.98 17.92 -22.50
CA TYR A 137 -11.27 17.77 -21.08
C TYR A 137 -10.82 19.02 -20.33
N PHE A 138 -11.50 19.32 -19.23
CA PHE A 138 -11.11 20.38 -18.30
C PHE A 138 -10.64 19.81 -16.96
N GLU A 139 -11.30 18.77 -16.47
CA GLU A 139 -10.99 18.18 -15.17
C GLU A 139 -10.92 16.65 -15.25
N THR A 140 -9.90 16.06 -14.63
CA THR A 140 -9.65 14.60 -14.72
C THR A 140 -9.62 13.90 -13.37
N TYR A 141 -9.66 14.66 -12.27
CA TYR A 141 -9.54 14.09 -10.93
C TYR A 141 -10.75 13.21 -10.62
N SER A 142 -10.47 11.97 -10.22
CA SER A 142 -11.45 11.04 -9.65
C SER A 142 -10.90 10.54 -8.32
N PRO A 143 -11.68 10.59 -7.24
CA PRO A 143 -11.24 10.09 -5.96
C PRO A 143 -11.18 8.55 -5.97
N VAL A 144 -10.34 7.99 -5.10
CA VAL A 144 -10.24 6.56 -4.82
C VAL A 144 -10.13 6.34 -3.32
N ILE A 145 -10.80 5.30 -2.83
CA ILE A 145 -10.81 4.96 -1.41
C ILE A 145 -9.39 4.72 -0.89
N LYS A 146 -9.05 5.30 0.26
CA LYS A 146 -7.73 5.13 0.88
C LYS A 146 -7.60 3.74 1.53
N PRO A 147 -6.39 3.13 1.52
CA PRO A 147 -6.13 1.88 2.24
C PRO A 147 -6.45 1.95 3.75
N ALA A 148 -6.23 3.11 4.38
CA ALA A 148 -6.56 3.30 5.79
C ALA A 148 -8.08 3.24 6.03
N SER A 149 -8.87 3.86 5.16
CA SER A 149 -10.35 3.81 5.19
C SER A 149 -10.85 2.37 5.03
N ILE A 150 -10.28 1.60 4.08
CA ILE A 150 -10.62 0.18 3.92
C ILE A 150 -10.37 -0.59 5.22
N ARG A 151 -9.16 -0.51 5.79
CA ARG A 151 -8.81 -1.25 7.02
C ARG A 151 -9.65 -0.82 8.23
N MET A 152 -9.95 0.46 8.34
CA MET A 152 -10.83 1.00 9.38
C MET A 152 -12.24 0.41 9.25
N ILE A 153 -12.84 0.42 8.06
CA ILE A 153 -14.19 -0.13 7.85
C ILE A 153 -14.21 -1.64 8.04
N LEU A 154 -13.19 -2.36 7.59
CA LEU A 154 -13.05 -3.80 7.88
C LEU A 154 -12.97 -4.05 9.39
N SER A 155 -12.22 -3.23 10.14
CA SER A 155 -12.14 -3.31 11.61
C SER A 155 -13.52 -3.10 12.25
N VAL A 156 -14.30 -2.13 11.77
CA VAL A 156 -15.67 -1.88 12.24
C VAL A 156 -16.59 -3.05 11.92
N ALA A 157 -16.56 -3.54 10.68
CA ALA A 157 -17.42 -4.61 10.22
C ALA A 157 -17.17 -5.92 11.00
N VAL A 158 -15.90 -6.29 11.23
CA VAL A 158 -15.58 -7.46 12.08
C VAL A 158 -16.06 -7.25 13.52
N SER A 159 -15.78 -6.07 14.09
CA SER A 159 -16.06 -5.81 15.50
C SER A 159 -17.55 -5.76 15.81
N LYS A 160 -18.37 -5.29 14.85
CA LYS A 160 -19.84 -5.24 14.96
C LYS A 160 -20.54 -6.46 14.33
N GLY A 161 -19.80 -7.42 13.77
CA GLY A 161 -20.38 -8.62 13.13
C GLY A 161 -21.18 -8.34 11.85
N TRP A 162 -20.82 -7.30 11.10
CA TRP A 162 -21.52 -6.88 9.89
C TRP A 162 -21.20 -7.77 8.69
N VAL A 163 -22.15 -7.85 7.75
CA VAL A 163 -21.92 -8.50 6.46
C VAL A 163 -21.08 -7.61 5.56
N ILE A 164 -20.25 -8.21 4.70
CA ILE A 164 -19.47 -7.49 3.69
C ILE A 164 -19.70 -8.16 2.35
N HIS A 165 -20.16 -7.38 1.38
CA HIS A 165 -20.34 -7.78 -0.01
C HIS A 165 -19.37 -7.03 -0.91
N GLN A 166 -18.85 -7.73 -1.90
CA GLN A 166 -18.04 -7.17 -2.97
C GLN A 166 -18.85 -7.17 -4.26
N LEU A 167 -18.87 -6.02 -4.93
CA LEU A 167 -19.52 -5.81 -6.21
C LEU A 167 -18.49 -5.37 -7.24
N ASP A 168 -18.69 -5.81 -8.49
CA ASP A 168 -17.90 -5.39 -9.66
C ASP A 168 -18.87 -4.79 -10.71
N VAL A 169 -18.62 -3.55 -11.12
CA VAL A 169 -19.44 -2.88 -12.13
C VAL A 169 -18.89 -3.20 -13.52
N ASN A 170 -19.68 -3.88 -14.34
CA ASN A 170 -19.28 -4.20 -15.71
C ASN A 170 -19.22 -2.93 -16.54
N ASN A 171 -18.07 -2.69 -17.17
CA ASN A 171 -17.85 -1.57 -18.08
C ASN A 171 -18.21 -0.22 -17.45
N ALA A 172 -17.79 0.00 -16.20
CA ALA A 172 -18.27 1.12 -15.39
C ALA A 172 -18.16 2.49 -16.07
N PHE A 173 -17.07 2.73 -16.81
CA PHE A 173 -16.90 3.99 -17.55
C PHE A 173 -17.99 4.27 -18.59
N LEU A 174 -18.59 3.24 -19.20
CA LEU A 174 -19.68 3.43 -20.16
C LEU A 174 -20.96 3.98 -19.51
N HIS A 175 -21.11 3.85 -18.20
CA HIS A 175 -22.22 4.46 -17.47
C HIS A 175 -21.99 5.96 -17.20
N GLY A 176 -20.74 6.44 -17.26
CA GLY A 176 -20.41 7.86 -17.13
C GLY A 176 -20.82 8.66 -18.39
N HIS A 177 -21.45 9.81 -18.20
CA HIS A 177 -21.73 10.74 -19.30
C HIS A 177 -20.56 11.70 -19.46
N LEU A 178 -20.21 12.04 -20.70
CA LEU A 178 -19.25 13.09 -20.98
C LEU A 178 -19.98 14.43 -21.05
N HIS A 179 -19.42 15.45 -20.39
CA HIS A 179 -19.89 16.83 -20.52
C HIS A 179 -19.18 17.54 -21.67
N GLU A 180 -17.93 17.17 -21.95
CA GLU A 180 -17.14 17.70 -23.05
C GLU A 180 -17.43 16.98 -24.37
N GLU A 181 -17.24 17.68 -25.48
CA GLU A 181 -17.31 17.10 -26.81
C GLU A 181 -16.00 16.39 -27.14
N VAL A 182 -16.00 15.06 -27.07
CA VAL A 182 -14.85 14.24 -27.47
C VAL A 182 -15.18 13.50 -28.76
N PHE A 183 -14.32 13.69 -29.76
CA PHE A 183 -14.43 12.98 -31.04
C PHE A 183 -13.38 11.87 -31.11
N MET A 184 -13.76 10.73 -31.66
CA MET A 184 -12.91 9.56 -31.78
C MET A 184 -13.00 8.96 -33.18
N HIS A 185 -11.89 8.44 -33.70
CA HIS A 185 -11.93 7.61 -34.90
C HIS A 185 -12.76 6.35 -34.68
N GLN A 186 -13.38 5.86 -35.75
CA GLN A 186 -14.13 4.60 -35.71
C GLN A 186 -13.23 3.44 -35.25
N PRO A 187 -13.79 2.42 -34.57
CA PRO A 187 -13.03 1.27 -34.12
C PRO A 187 -12.36 0.58 -35.31
N PRO A 188 -11.02 0.39 -35.29
CA PRO A 188 -10.32 -0.13 -36.44
C PRO A 188 -10.74 -1.58 -36.73
N GLY A 189 -11.02 -1.87 -38.00
CA GLY A 189 -11.53 -3.16 -38.49
C GLY A 189 -13.04 -3.34 -38.33
N PHE A 190 -13.75 -2.32 -37.85
CA PHE A 190 -15.20 -2.30 -37.66
C PHE A 190 -15.81 -0.95 -38.11
N GLU A 191 -15.21 -0.34 -39.13
CA GLU A 191 -15.69 0.90 -39.73
C GLU A 191 -17.05 0.69 -40.44
N ASP A 192 -17.92 1.68 -40.35
CA ASP A 192 -19.21 1.67 -41.04
C ASP A 192 -19.00 1.76 -42.56
N GLN A 193 -19.50 0.77 -43.29
CA GLN A 193 -19.34 0.69 -44.75
C GLN A 193 -20.10 1.79 -45.50
N ARG A 194 -21.21 2.29 -44.96
CA ARG A 194 -22.00 3.38 -45.55
C ARG A 194 -21.36 4.73 -45.24
N TYR A 195 -20.70 4.85 -44.09
CA TYR A 195 -20.10 6.08 -43.60
C TYR A 195 -18.61 5.92 -43.23
N PRO A 196 -17.74 5.54 -44.19
CA PRO A 196 -16.35 5.18 -43.88
C PRO A 196 -15.52 6.35 -43.34
N ASN A 197 -15.85 7.58 -43.71
CA ASN A 197 -15.14 8.79 -43.30
C ASN A 197 -15.76 9.48 -42.08
N HIS A 198 -16.86 8.94 -41.52
CA HIS A 198 -17.47 9.53 -40.32
C HIS A 198 -16.61 9.27 -39.08
N ILE A 199 -16.83 10.07 -38.05
CA ILE A 199 -16.17 9.96 -36.75
C ILE A 199 -17.21 9.74 -35.65
N CYS A 200 -16.78 9.14 -34.54
CA CYS A 200 -17.60 8.90 -33.37
C CYS A 200 -17.59 10.14 -32.47
N LYS A 201 -18.72 10.83 -32.33
CA LYS A 201 -18.92 11.80 -31.24
C LYS A 201 -19.33 11.05 -29.98
N LEU A 202 -18.45 11.02 -28.98
CA LEU A 202 -18.67 10.25 -27.75
C LEU A 202 -19.73 10.93 -26.87
N LYS A 203 -20.74 10.16 -26.45
CA LYS A 203 -21.76 10.54 -25.45
C LYS A 203 -21.43 9.96 -24.07
N ARG A 204 -20.75 8.82 -24.05
CA ARG A 204 -20.32 8.11 -22.84
C ARG A 204 -18.82 8.13 -22.71
N ALA A 205 -18.35 8.07 -21.47
CA ALA A 205 -16.93 7.90 -21.19
C ALA A 205 -16.47 6.52 -21.66
N LEU A 206 -15.21 6.44 -22.11
CA LEU A 206 -14.60 5.22 -22.62
C LEU A 206 -13.24 5.00 -21.93
N TYR A 207 -12.83 3.74 -21.79
CA TYR A 207 -11.49 3.41 -21.32
C TYR A 207 -10.43 4.14 -22.13
N GLY A 208 -9.45 4.72 -21.44
CA GLY A 208 -8.34 5.44 -22.04
C GLY A 208 -8.55 6.95 -22.18
N LEU A 209 -9.77 7.46 -22.04
CA LEU A 209 -10.00 8.89 -21.86
C LEU A 209 -9.53 9.35 -20.48
N LYS A 210 -8.97 10.55 -20.40
CA LYS A 210 -8.43 11.10 -19.14
C LYS A 210 -9.51 11.39 -18.09
N GLN A 211 -10.71 11.81 -18.51
CA GLN A 211 -11.83 12.14 -17.63
C GLN A 211 -12.76 10.95 -17.32
N ALA A 212 -12.54 9.78 -17.93
CA ALA A 212 -13.47 8.65 -17.79
C ALA A 212 -13.71 8.17 -16.34
N PRO A 213 -12.68 8.04 -15.48
CA PRO A 213 -12.90 7.67 -14.09
C PRO A 213 -13.78 8.67 -13.34
N ARG A 214 -13.60 9.97 -13.61
CA ARG A 214 -14.38 11.04 -13.01
C ARG A 214 -15.84 10.97 -13.44
N ALA A 215 -16.10 10.89 -14.74
CA ALA A 215 -17.46 10.80 -15.27
C ALA A 215 -18.23 9.60 -14.70
N TRP A 216 -17.54 8.48 -14.48
CA TRP A 216 -18.11 7.33 -13.78
C TRP A 216 -18.40 7.64 -12.31
N PHE A 217 -17.42 8.19 -11.58
CA PHE A 217 -17.57 8.52 -10.17
C PHE A 217 -18.72 9.50 -9.93
N GLU A 218 -18.86 10.57 -10.74
CA GLU A 218 -19.95 11.54 -10.65
C GLU A 218 -21.31 10.89 -10.88
N CYS A 219 -21.41 9.99 -11.88
CA CYS A 219 -22.64 9.24 -12.16
C CYS A 219 -23.06 8.36 -10.96
N LEU A 220 -22.09 7.64 -10.36
CA LEU A 220 -22.33 6.80 -9.20
C LEU A 220 -22.66 7.62 -7.95
N LYS A 221 -21.94 8.72 -7.71
CA LYS A 221 -22.18 9.66 -6.62
C LYS A 221 -23.60 10.20 -6.67
N HIS A 222 -24.03 10.71 -7.83
CA HIS A 222 -25.38 11.26 -7.98
C HIS A 222 -26.46 10.22 -7.69
N TYR A 223 -26.27 8.98 -8.13
CA TYR A 223 -27.19 7.89 -7.81
C TYR A 223 -27.22 7.56 -6.30
N LEU A 224 -26.07 7.52 -5.63
CA LEU A 224 -25.98 7.30 -4.19
C LEU A 224 -26.67 8.42 -3.39
N GLU A 225 -26.48 9.68 -3.79
CA GLU A 225 -27.15 10.83 -3.18
C GLU A 225 -28.68 10.75 -3.32
N GLN A 226 -29.19 10.31 -4.48
CA GLN A 226 -30.62 10.04 -4.68
C GLN A 226 -31.17 8.93 -3.76
N GLN A 227 -30.31 8.03 -3.30
CA GLN A 227 -30.63 6.97 -2.34
C GLN A 227 -30.36 7.40 -0.89
N ASP A 228 -30.27 8.70 -0.59
CA ASP A 228 -29.98 9.31 0.71
C ASP A 228 -28.61 8.91 1.32
N PHE A 229 -27.64 8.50 0.50
CA PHE A 229 -26.26 8.33 0.99
C PHE A 229 -25.56 9.68 1.09
N VAL A 230 -24.72 9.81 2.11
CA VAL A 230 -23.88 10.98 2.35
C VAL A 230 -22.43 10.61 2.04
N GLU A 231 -21.77 11.46 1.26
CA GLU A 231 -20.32 11.38 1.01
C GLU A 231 -19.55 11.75 2.28
N SER A 232 -18.58 10.92 2.67
CA SER A 232 -17.70 11.21 3.80
C SER A 232 -16.78 12.38 3.51
N LYS A 233 -16.67 13.31 4.45
CA LYS A 233 -15.73 14.44 4.38
C LYS A 233 -14.27 13.99 4.53
N GLY A 234 -14.02 12.87 5.20
CA GLY A 234 -12.68 12.33 5.39
C GLY A 234 -12.17 11.55 4.17
N ASP A 235 -13.07 10.87 3.46
CA ASP A 235 -12.74 10.13 2.24
C ASP A 235 -13.92 10.19 1.25
N THR A 236 -13.78 10.96 0.19
CA THR A 236 -14.84 11.19 -0.81
C THR A 236 -15.26 9.92 -1.55
N SER A 237 -14.49 8.85 -1.48
CA SER A 237 -14.86 7.54 -2.05
C SER A 237 -15.55 6.61 -1.04
N LEU A 238 -15.86 7.11 0.16
CA LEU A 238 -16.66 6.45 1.17
C LEU A 238 -18.02 7.15 1.28
N PHE A 239 -19.09 6.38 1.09
CA PHE A 239 -20.46 6.84 1.29
C PHE A 239 -21.08 6.08 2.45
N PHE A 240 -21.92 6.74 3.22
CA PHE A 240 -22.63 6.12 4.33
C PHE A 240 -24.09 6.57 4.40
N LYS A 241 -24.94 5.67 4.89
CA LYS A 241 -26.35 5.92 5.18
C LYS A 241 -26.66 5.40 6.57
N VAL A 242 -27.31 6.24 7.39
CA VAL A 242 -27.79 5.87 8.72
C VAL A 242 -29.30 6.12 8.77
N LYS A 243 -30.09 5.07 8.94
CA LYS A 243 -31.56 5.16 9.00
C LYS A 243 -32.11 4.14 9.99
N ASN A 244 -32.88 4.57 11.00
CA ASN A 244 -33.52 3.69 11.98
C ASN A 244 -32.53 2.69 12.62
N ASP A 245 -31.38 3.18 13.09
CA ASP A 245 -30.24 2.39 13.60
C ASP A 245 -29.52 1.49 12.59
N ASP A 246 -30.04 1.31 11.37
CA ASP A 246 -29.32 0.64 10.30
C ASP A 246 -28.24 1.55 9.71
N GLN A 247 -27.02 1.01 9.64
CA GLN A 247 -25.85 1.67 9.06
C GLN A 247 -25.40 0.88 7.84
N ILE A 248 -25.25 1.55 6.70
CA ILE A 248 -24.69 0.98 5.47
C ILE A 248 -23.55 1.86 4.99
N PHE A 249 -22.40 1.26 4.72
CA PHE A 249 -21.20 1.90 4.18
C PHE A 249 -20.87 1.32 2.81
N VAL A 250 -20.52 2.20 1.88
CA VAL A 250 -20.17 1.86 0.49
C VAL A 250 -18.79 2.46 0.20
N LEU A 251 -17.83 1.60 -0.08
CA LEU A 251 -16.44 1.96 -0.39
C LEU A 251 -16.23 1.77 -1.88
N ILE A 252 -15.80 2.83 -2.56
CA ILE A 252 -15.70 2.85 -4.02
C ILE A 252 -14.24 2.90 -4.43
N TYR A 253 -13.81 1.92 -5.22
CA TYR A 253 -12.55 1.97 -5.96
C TYR A 253 -12.82 1.74 -7.43
N VAL A 254 -13.10 2.83 -8.16
CA VAL A 254 -13.38 2.78 -9.60
C VAL A 254 -14.50 1.76 -9.91
N ASP A 255 -14.19 0.61 -10.50
CA ASP A 255 -15.15 -0.44 -10.88
C ASP A 255 -15.49 -1.40 -9.71
N ASP A 256 -14.61 -1.50 -8.70
CA ASP A 256 -14.77 -2.38 -7.53
C ASP A 256 -15.47 -1.62 -6.38
N ILE A 257 -16.55 -2.18 -5.84
CA ILE A 257 -17.31 -1.59 -4.73
C ILE A 257 -17.38 -2.60 -3.58
N VAL A 258 -17.16 -2.13 -2.35
CA VAL A 258 -17.40 -2.91 -1.13
C VAL A 258 -18.55 -2.29 -0.35
N VAL A 259 -19.55 -3.11 -0.06
CA VAL A 259 -20.72 -2.71 0.73
C VAL A 259 -20.70 -3.47 2.05
N THR A 260 -20.88 -2.76 3.16
CA THR A 260 -21.04 -3.38 4.48
C THR A 260 -22.11 -2.67 5.29
N GLY A 261 -22.76 -3.38 6.21
CA GLY A 261 -23.75 -2.75 7.06
C GLY A 261 -24.26 -3.62 8.19
N SER A 262 -25.01 -3.00 9.10
CA SER A 262 -25.60 -3.64 10.27
C SER A 262 -26.67 -4.68 9.94
N SER A 263 -27.36 -4.52 8.81
CA SER A 263 -28.47 -5.37 8.39
C SER A 263 -28.18 -5.97 7.01
N GLU A 264 -28.06 -7.29 6.97
CA GLU A 264 -27.86 -8.05 5.73
C GLU A 264 -29.00 -7.82 4.73
N LYS A 265 -30.24 -7.68 5.22
CA LYS A 265 -31.41 -7.36 4.38
C LYS A 265 -31.27 -6.00 3.72
N ALA A 266 -30.78 -5.01 4.45
CA ALA A 266 -30.60 -3.66 3.93
C ALA A 266 -29.46 -3.61 2.89
N VAL A 267 -28.37 -4.34 3.14
CA VAL A 267 -27.27 -4.52 2.18
C VAL A 267 -27.79 -5.20 0.90
N GLN A 268 -28.52 -6.31 1.01
CA GLN A 268 -29.03 -7.02 -0.16
C GLN A 268 -30.04 -6.18 -0.95
N PHE A 269 -30.88 -5.39 -0.27
CA PHE A 269 -31.78 -4.45 -0.93
C PHE A 269 -31.00 -3.43 -1.77
N LEU A 270 -29.93 -2.85 -1.21
CA LEU A 270 -29.07 -1.92 -1.93
C LEU A 270 -28.42 -2.59 -3.14
N VAL A 271 -27.85 -3.79 -2.97
CA VAL A 271 -27.22 -4.55 -4.08
C VAL A 271 -28.21 -4.81 -5.21
N ASN A 272 -29.43 -5.22 -4.88
CA ASN A 272 -30.48 -5.46 -5.86
C ASN A 272 -30.91 -4.17 -6.58
N ASP A 273 -30.98 -3.05 -5.86
CA ASP A 273 -31.33 -1.76 -6.46
C ASP A 273 -30.23 -1.24 -7.39
N PHE A 274 -28.98 -1.36 -6.94
CA PHE A 274 -27.78 -1.12 -7.75
C PHE A 274 -27.82 -1.90 -9.06
N GLY A 275 -28.20 -3.19 -9.00
CA GLY A 275 -28.32 -4.05 -10.18
C GLY A 275 -29.43 -3.68 -11.17
N LYS A 276 -30.43 -2.87 -10.77
CA LYS A 276 -31.44 -2.33 -11.69
C LYS A 276 -30.88 -1.17 -12.52
N ARG A 277 -29.98 -0.38 -11.92
CA ARG A 277 -29.44 0.84 -12.55
C ARG A 277 -28.16 0.57 -13.33
N PHE A 278 -27.26 -0.22 -12.76
CA PHE A 278 -25.95 -0.51 -13.32
C PHE A 278 -25.81 -2.01 -13.59
N SER A 279 -25.02 -2.36 -14.62
CA SER A 279 -24.71 -3.76 -14.89
C SER A 279 -23.68 -4.27 -13.89
N ILE A 280 -24.13 -4.75 -12.73
CA ILE A 280 -23.28 -5.17 -11.63
C ILE A 280 -23.21 -6.69 -11.52
N LYS A 281 -22.04 -7.18 -11.13
CA LYS A 281 -21.82 -8.55 -10.71
C LYS A 281 -21.60 -8.58 -9.20
N ASP A 282 -22.51 -9.25 -8.48
CA ASP A 282 -22.31 -9.57 -7.08
C ASP A 282 -21.28 -10.70 -6.96
N LEU A 283 -20.17 -10.43 -6.27
CA LEU A 283 -19.10 -11.39 -6.01
C LEU A 283 -19.26 -12.06 -4.63
N GLY A 284 -20.34 -11.74 -3.91
CA GLY A 284 -20.64 -12.27 -2.58
C GLY A 284 -19.68 -11.72 -1.54
N HIS A 285 -19.22 -12.58 -0.64
CA HIS A 285 -18.28 -12.19 0.41
C HIS A 285 -16.96 -11.65 -0.14
N LEU A 286 -16.37 -10.72 0.61
CA LEU A 286 -15.07 -10.13 0.30
C LEU A 286 -13.95 -11.19 0.36
N ASN A 287 -13.49 -11.63 -0.81
CA ASN A 287 -12.39 -12.61 -0.95
C ASN A 287 -11.14 -12.01 -1.61
N TYR A 288 -11.30 -10.99 -2.45
CA TYR A 288 -10.18 -10.38 -3.18
C TYR A 288 -10.49 -8.94 -3.57
N PHE A 289 -9.75 -7.97 -3.04
CA PHE A 289 -10.00 -6.55 -3.31
C PHE A 289 -8.69 -5.82 -3.55
N LEU A 290 -8.57 -5.10 -4.68
CA LEU A 290 -7.38 -4.33 -5.04
C LEU A 290 -6.09 -5.14 -4.98
N GLY A 291 -6.10 -6.35 -5.54
CA GLY A 291 -4.89 -7.18 -5.53
C GLY A 291 -4.54 -7.79 -4.17
N ILE A 292 -5.40 -7.64 -3.17
CA ILE A 292 -5.25 -8.18 -1.81
C ILE A 292 -6.24 -9.33 -1.64
N GLU A 293 -5.71 -10.51 -1.29
CA GLU A 293 -6.49 -11.68 -0.88
C GLU A 293 -7.02 -11.46 0.52
N VAL A 294 -8.31 -11.71 0.72
CA VAL A 294 -9.00 -11.57 2.00
C VAL A 294 -9.52 -12.93 2.41
N GLU A 295 -8.96 -13.48 3.48
CA GLU A 295 -9.44 -14.73 4.07
C GLU A 295 -10.15 -14.45 5.39
N ARG A 296 -11.41 -14.88 5.51
CA ARG A 296 -12.19 -14.75 6.75
C ARG A 296 -11.88 -15.92 7.69
N PHE A 297 -11.72 -15.61 8.97
CA PHE A 297 -11.64 -16.59 10.06
C PHE A 297 -12.60 -16.19 11.20
N ASP A 298 -12.82 -17.09 12.17
CA ASP A 298 -13.85 -16.96 13.23
C ASP A 298 -13.93 -15.56 13.86
N ASN A 299 -12.79 -14.91 14.07
CA ASN A 299 -12.70 -13.63 14.77
C ASN A 299 -12.10 -12.49 13.91
N GLY A 300 -12.09 -12.59 12.57
CA GLY A 300 -11.50 -11.54 11.74
C GLY A 300 -11.21 -11.84 10.28
N PHE A 301 -10.36 -10.98 9.69
CA PHE A 301 -9.86 -11.07 8.32
C PHE A 301 -8.35 -11.17 8.29
N PHE A 302 -7.83 -11.96 7.35
CA PHE A 302 -6.44 -12.02 6.99
C PHE A 302 -6.24 -11.42 5.60
N LEU A 303 -5.47 -10.34 5.52
CA LEU A 303 -5.17 -9.62 4.29
C LEU A 303 -3.78 -10.01 3.78
N SER A 304 -3.72 -10.59 2.59
CA SER A 304 -2.51 -11.17 2.01
C SER A 304 -2.25 -10.66 0.61
N GLN A 305 -0.98 -10.54 0.24
CA GLN A 305 -0.55 -10.29 -1.13
C GLN A 305 0.39 -11.40 -1.63
N LYS A 306 0.18 -12.64 -1.15
CA LYS A 306 1.03 -13.81 -1.43
C LYS A 306 1.27 -14.01 -2.93
N LYS A 307 0.20 -14.04 -3.73
CA LYS A 307 0.31 -14.19 -5.19
C LYS A 307 1.10 -13.05 -5.83
N TYR A 308 0.86 -11.81 -5.40
CA TYR A 308 1.58 -10.65 -5.91
C TYR A 308 3.09 -10.71 -5.59
N ILE A 309 3.46 -11.12 -4.37
CA ILE A 309 4.87 -11.31 -3.99
C ILE A 309 5.50 -12.41 -4.86
N TYR A 310 4.81 -13.53 -5.06
CA TYR A 310 5.29 -14.62 -5.90
C TYR A 310 5.52 -14.16 -7.35
N ASP A 311 4.56 -13.46 -7.95
CA ASP A 311 4.68 -12.91 -9.29
C ASP A 311 5.81 -11.89 -9.41
N LEU A 312 6.02 -11.06 -8.37
CA LEU A 312 7.13 -10.11 -8.31
C LEU A 312 8.48 -10.81 -8.25
N LEU A 313 8.61 -11.88 -7.46
CA LEU A 313 9.82 -12.70 -7.39
C LEU A 313 10.11 -13.38 -8.74
N ASN A 314 9.09 -13.90 -9.42
CA ASN A 314 9.25 -14.49 -10.75
C ASN A 314 9.69 -13.46 -11.79
N LYS A 315 9.03 -12.29 -11.83
CA LYS A 315 9.39 -11.18 -12.75
C LYS A 315 10.82 -10.71 -12.54
N THR A 316 11.31 -10.72 -11.30
CA THR A 316 12.67 -10.30 -10.94
C THR A 316 13.71 -11.43 -11.02
N LYS A 317 13.29 -12.67 -11.32
CA LYS A 317 14.12 -13.89 -11.32
C LYS A 317 14.74 -14.19 -9.95
N MET A 318 13.97 -13.98 -8.89
CA MET A 318 14.39 -14.13 -7.48
C MET A 318 13.58 -15.21 -6.73
N GLN A 319 12.82 -16.06 -7.43
CA GLN A 319 12.05 -17.12 -6.81
C GLN A 319 12.90 -18.15 -6.05
N ASP A 320 14.15 -18.38 -6.49
CA ASP A 320 15.09 -19.34 -5.89
C ASP A 320 16.15 -18.65 -5.01
N CYS A 321 15.95 -17.38 -4.65
CA CYS A 321 16.92 -16.66 -3.83
C CYS A 321 16.91 -17.15 -2.37
N LYS A 322 18.09 -17.13 -1.72
CA LYS A 322 18.19 -17.44 -0.29
C LYS A 322 17.46 -16.36 0.52
N PRO A 323 16.46 -16.72 1.35
CA PRO A 323 15.71 -15.75 2.14
C PRO A 323 16.59 -15.04 3.17
N LEU A 324 16.12 -13.89 3.64
CA LEU A 324 16.74 -13.11 4.73
C LEU A 324 15.69 -12.81 5.80
N ASP A 325 16.13 -12.64 7.04
CA ASP A 325 15.23 -12.43 8.17
C ASP A 325 14.82 -10.97 8.37
N THR A 326 15.56 -10.01 7.79
CA THR A 326 15.24 -8.58 7.89
C THR A 326 15.34 -7.87 6.54
N PRO A 327 14.48 -6.86 6.28
CA PRO A 327 14.44 -6.15 5.00
C PRO A 327 15.62 -5.17 4.80
N ALA A 328 16.26 -4.72 5.89
CA ALA A 328 17.43 -3.83 5.86
C ALA A 328 18.53 -4.36 6.80
N ALA A 329 19.80 -4.05 6.50
CA ALA A 329 20.91 -4.35 7.40
C ALA A 329 21.17 -3.20 8.39
N LEU A 330 21.67 -3.52 9.59
CA LEU A 330 21.86 -2.57 10.70
C LEU A 330 22.77 -1.38 10.36
N ASN A 331 23.88 -1.63 9.67
CA ASN A 331 24.90 -0.62 9.40
C ASN A 331 24.90 -0.15 7.93
N GLU A 332 23.85 -0.48 7.18
CA GLU A 332 23.75 -0.15 5.76
C GLU A 332 23.26 1.29 5.59
N LYS A 333 24.20 2.19 5.29
CA LYS A 333 23.92 3.59 4.95
C LYS A 333 24.01 3.76 3.44
N LEU A 334 22.87 4.04 2.81
CA LEU A 334 22.80 4.36 1.38
C LEU A 334 23.04 5.86 1.17
N SER A 335 23.77 6.20 0.12
CA SER A 335 24.04 7.58 -0.31
C SER A 335 23.84 7.69 -1.82
N LYS A 336 23.48 8.89 -2.30
CA LYS A 336 23.25 9.15 -3.74
C LYS A 336 24.44 8.79 -4.62
N ASP A 337 25.65 8.91 -4.10
CA ASP A 337 26.90 8.66 -4.82
C ASP A 337 27.54 7.30 -4.45
N ASP A 338 26.81 6.46 -3.73
CA ASP A 338 27.28 5.14 -3.33
C ASP A 338 27.15 4.13 -4.47
N GLY A 339 28.30 3.66 -4.98
CA GLY A 339 28.39 2.65 -6.03
C GLY A 339 28.31 3.20 -7.46
N LYS A 340 28.23 2.29 -8.43
CA LYS A 340 28.19 2.61 -9.86
C LYS A 340 26.74 2.84 -10.28
N ALA A 341 26.46 3.97 -10.94
CA ALA A 341 25.15 4.26 -11.52
C ALA A 341 24.70 3.15 -12.48
N LEU A 342 23.40 2.82 -12.44
CA LEU A 342 22.83 1.86 -13.38
C LEU A 342 22.64 2.50 -14.75
N ASP A 343 23.00 1.76 -15.80
CA ASP A 343 22.80 2.21 -17.19
C ASP A 343 21.30 2.36 -17.52
N ASP A 344 20.46 1.47 -16.98
CA ASP A 344 18.99 1.54 -17.09
C ASP A 344 18.31 1.52 -15.70
N ALA A 345 17.69 2.64 -15.35
CA ALA A 345 16.93 2.81 -14.11
C ALA A 345 15.53 2.16 -14.15
N THR A 346 15.03 1.76 -15.32
CA THR A 346 13.66 1.26 -15.52
C THR A 346 13.39 0.06 -14.64
N LYS A 347 14.29 -0.93 -14.62
CA LYS A 347 14.14 -2.13 -13.80
C LYS A 347 14.10 -1.81 -12.30
N TYR A 348 14.93 -0.86 -11.85
CA TYR A 348 14.92 -0.41 -10.46
C TYR A 348 13.57 0.23 -10.11
N ARG A 349 13.10 1.18 -10.92
CA ARG A 349 11.83 1.88 -10.71
C ARG A 349 10.64 0.91 -10.70
N GLN A 350 10.63 -0.09 -11.59
CA GLN A 350 9.62 -1.14 -11.61
C GLN A 350 9.59 -1.96 -10.31
N ILE A 351 10.76 -2.37 -9.80
CA ILE A 351 10.86 -3.14 -8.56
C ILE A 351 10.41 -2.30 -7.36
N VAL A 352 10.94 -1.08 -7.21
CA VAL A 352 10.63 -0.24 -6.06
C VAL A 352 9.16 0.20 -6.08
N GLY A 353 8.60 0.54 -7.25
CA GLY A 353 7.17 0.82 -7.39
C GLY A 353 6.31 -0.39 -7.01
N ALA A 354 6.72 -1.61 -7.40
CA ALA A 354 6.02 -2.82 -7.01
C ALA A 354 6.10 -3.10 -5.49
N LEU A 355 7.23 -2.79 -4.85
CA LEU A 355 7.42 -2.89 -3.40
C LEU A 355 6.59 -1.86 -2.63
N GLN A 356 6.44 -0.65 -3.18
CA GLN A 356 5.59 0.40 -2.58
C GLN A 356 4.13 -0.04 -2.51
N TYR A 357 3.63 -0.75 -3.53
CA TYR A 357 2.29 -1.33 -3.49
C TYR A 357 2.12 -2.39 -2.38
N LEU A 358 3.15 -3.20 -2.12
CA LEU A 358 3.12 -4.19 -1.04
C LEU A 358 3.04 -3.57 0.35
N SER A 359 3.49 -2.33 0.52
CA SER A 359 3.38 -1.60 1.79
C SER A 359 1.93 -1.37 2.23
N PHE A 360 0.91 -1.71 1.41
CA PHE A 360 -0.51 -1.69 1.80
C PHE A 360 -0.91 -2.81 2.78
N THR A 361 -0.21 -3.95 2.76
CA THR A 361 -0.42 -5.06 3.70
C THR A 361 0.83 -5.40 4.52
N ARG A 362 1.98 -4.83 4.16
CA ARG A 362 3.29 -5.08 4.77
C ARG A 362 3.89 -3.81 5.41
N PRO A 363 3.40 -3.37 6.58
CA PRO A 363 3.98 -2.22 7.30
C PRO A 363 5.44 -2.46 7.72
N ASP A 364 5.86 -3.70 7.90
CA ASP A 364 7.21 -4.13 8.27
C ASP A 364 8.29 -3.82 7.23
N ILE A 365 7.92 -3.59 5.97
CA ILE A 365 8.87 -3.16 4.92
C ILE A 365 8.82 -1.66 4.64
N ALA A 366 7.92 -0.90 5.28
CA ALA A 366 7.65 0.50 4.94
C ALA A 366 8.91 1.38 5.04
N TYR A 367 9.73 1.16 6.08
CA TYR A 367 11.02 1.83 6.23
C TYR A 367 11.96 1.56 5.05
N SER A 368 12.21 0.28 4.77
CA SER A 368 13.16 -0.11 3.73
C SER A 368 12.70 0.33 2.34
N VAL A 369 11.41 0.21 2.05
CA VAL A 369 10.86 0.67 0.78
C VAL A 369 10.97 2.20 0.67
N ASN A 370 10.68 2.95 1.74
CA ASN A 370 10.86 4.41 1.75
C ASN A 370 12.31 4.80 1.42
N LYS A 371 13.31 4.12 2.00
CA LYS A 371 14.73 4.35 1.69
C LYS A 371 15.04 4.07 0.22
N ALA A 372 14.54 2.97 -0.34
CA ALA A 372 14.72 2.66 -1.76
C ALA A 372 14.08 3.72 -2.67
N CYS A 373 12.90 4.24 -2.33
CA CYS A 373 12.22 5.28 -3.12
C CYS A 373 13.05 6.56 -3.30
N GLN A 374 13.95 6.87 -2.37
CA GLN A 374 14.78 8.09 -2.42
C GLN A 374 15.77 8.11 -3.59
N PHE A 375 16.05 6.96 -4.21
CA PHE A 375 17.05 6.82 -5.27
C PHE A 375 16.44 6.51 -6.65
N MET A 376 15.13 6.70 -6.84
CA MET A 376 14.45 6.41 -8.11
C MET A 376 14.97 7.21 -9.30
N GLN A 377 15.47 8.44 -9.08
CA GLN A 377 15.96 9.30 -10.15
C GLN A 377 17.24 8.75 -10.78
N ARG A 378 18.26 8.46 -9.96
CA ARG A 378 19.58 7.95 -10.37
C ARG A 378 20.02 6.79 -9.47
N PRO A 379 19.52 5.57 -9.67
CA PRO A 379 19.90 4.40 -8.87
C PRO A 379 21.30 3.89 -9.22
N THR A 380 21.91 3.16 -8.29
CA THR A 380 23.25 2.53 -8.42
C THR A 380 23.15 1.02 -8.19
N ASP A 381 24.26 0.29 -8.40
CA ASP A 381 24.38 -1.14 -8.10
C ASP A 381 24.10 -1.44 -6.60
N ARG A 382 24.54 -0.56 -5.70
CA ARG A 382 24.24 -0.62 -4.25
C ARG A 382 22.75 -0.49 -3.99
N HIS A 383 22.10 0.50 -4.59
CA HIS A 383 20.64 0.67 -4.48
C HIS A 383 19.88 -0.55 -5.01
N MET A 384 20.33 -1.14 -6.12
CA MET A 384 19.76 -2.37 -6.65
C MET A 384 19.96 -3.56 -5.70
N ALA A 385 21.14 -3.69 -5.09
CA ALA A 385 21.40 -4.73 -4.08
C ALA A 385 20.48 -4.59 -2.86
N TYR A 386 20.23 -3.37 -2.43
CA TYR A 386 19.29 -3.07 -1.36
C TYR A 386 17.85 -3.47 -1.71
N ALA A 387 17.37 -3.12 -2.91
CA ALA A 387 16.04 -3.55 -3.39
C ALA A 387 15.93 -5.09 -3.45
N LYS A 388 17.00 -5.77 -3.90
CA LYS A 388 17.07 -7.25 -3.88
C LYS A 388 17.06 -7.81 -2.47
N ARG A 389 17.64 -7.13 -1.47
CA ARG A 389 17.56 -7.54 -0.07
C ARG A 389 16.11 -7.59 0.42
N ILE A 390 15.31 -6.57 0.10
CA ILE A 390 13.88 -6.53 0.44
C ILE A 390 13.15 -7.72 -0.20
N LEU A 391 13.44 -8.03 -1.48
CA LEU A 391 12.86 -9.20 -2.16
C LEU A 391 13.24 -10.52 -1.49
N ARG A 392 14.49 -10.67 -1.03
CA ARG A 392 14.92 -11.86 -0.25
C ARG A 392 14.19 -11.98 1.08
N TYR A 393 13.89 -10.87 1.74
CA TYR A 393 13.08 -10.87 2.95
C TYR A 393 11.63 -11.31 2.67
N LEU A 394 11.03 -10.79 1.59
CA LEU A 394 9.69 -11.18 1.16
C LEU A 394 9.61 -12.67 0.77
N LYS A 395 10.67 -13.22 0.17
CA LYS A 395 10.76 -14.66 -0.11
C LYS A 395 10.63 -15.52 1.16
N GLY A 396 11.23 -15.08 2.27
CA GLY A 396 11.15 -15.76 3.56
C GLY A 396 9.82 -15.53 4.31
N THR A 397 9.04 -14.54 3.90
CA THR A 397 7.80 -14.11 4.57
C THR A 397 6.60 -14.08 3.63
N LEU A 398 6.57 -15.02 2.68
CA LEU A 398 5.56 -15.10 1.62
C LEU A 398 4.14 -15.28 2.16
N THR A 399 3.99 -16.02 3.25
CA THR A 399 2.71 -16.36 3.91
C THR A 399 2.27 -15.32 4.95
N MET A 400 3.03 -14.23 5.10
CA MET A 400 2.74 -13.19 6.06
C MET A 400 1.72 -12.20 5.52
N GLY A 401 0.76 -11.82 6.37
CA GLY A 401 -0.30 -10.89 6.05
C GLY A 401 -0.82 -10.17 7.29
N LEU A 402 -1.66 -9.16 7.06
CA LEU A 402 -2.23 -8.32 8.09
C LEU A 402 -3.50 -8.95 8.66
N GLN A 403 -3.60 -9.05 9.98
CA GLN A 403 -4.75 -9.58 10.69
C GLN A 403 -5.61 -8.45 11.25
N ILE A 404 -6.85 -8.35 10.78
CA ILE A 404 -7.87 -7.48 11.36
C ILE A 404 -8.77 -8.36 12.23
N LYS A 405 -8.90 -8.05 13.52
CA LYS A 405 -9.65 -8.87 14.49
C LYS A 405 -10.80 -8.08 15.09
N SER A 406 -11.80 -8.79 15.62
CA SER A 406 -12.86 -8.15 16.40
C SER A 406 -12.25 -7.45 17.62
N SER A 407 -12.67 -6.19 17.84
CA SER A 407 -12.24 -5.38 18.97
C SER A 407 -13.44 -4.88 19.76
N CYS A 408 -13.33 -4.83 21.08
CA CYS A 408 -14.38 -4.32 21.96
C CYS A 408 -14.39 -2.79 22.08
N SER A 409 -13.38 -2.11 21.52
CA SER A 409 -13.24 -0.66 21.55
C SER A 409 -12.80 -0.15 20.18
N PHE A 410 -13.18 1.10 19.87
CA PHE A 410 -12.71 1.85 18.71
C PHE A 410 -11.80 3.02 19.12
N ASP A 411 -11.31 3.03 20.36
CA ASP A 411 -10.40 4.07 20.84
C ASP A 411 -9.12 4.12 20.00
N LEU A 412 -8.63 5.33 19.75
CA LEU A 412 -7.47 5.57 18.91
C LEU A 412 -6.17 5.57 19.71
N GLN A 413 -5.17 4.87 19.19
CA GLN A 413 -3.81 4.90 19.71
C GLN A 413 -2.82 5.16 18.59
N VAL A 414 -1.87 6.05 18.84
CA VAL A 414 -0.86 6.46 17.87
C VAL A 414 0.53 6.23 18.47
N TYR A 415 1.44 5.69 17.68
CA TYR A 415 2.87 5.59 18.04
C TYR A 415 3.67 6.40 17.03
N THR A 416 4.59 7.23 17.50
CA THR A 416 5.46 8.06 16.64
C THR A 416 6.91 7.94 17.07
N ASP A 417 7.83 7.88 16.12
CA ASP A 417 9.29 7.87 16.33
C ASP A 417 9.97 8.65 15.20
N ALA A 418 11.20 9.13 15.44
CA ALA A 418 12.04 9.74 14.42
C ALA A 418 13.52 9.37 14.54
N ASP A 419 14.11 8.90 13.44
CA ASP A 419 15.57 8.74 13.33
C ASP A 419 16.23 10.08 12.96
N TRP A 420 16.76 10.77 13.98
CA TRP A 420 17.35 12.10 13.84
C TRP A 420 18.61 12.10 12.97
N ALA A 421 18.60 12.91 11.91
CA ALA A 421 19.72 13.10 11.00
C ALA A 421 20.28 11.78 10.42
N GLY A 422 19.40 10.81 10.18
CA GLY A 422 19.76 9.49 9.66
C GLY A 422 20.25 9.49 8.20
N SER A 423 19.89 10.50 7.39
CA SER A 423 20.37 10.59 6.01
C SER A 423 21.83 11.08 5.94
N PRO A 424 22.75 10.36 5.28
CA PRO A 424 24.12 10.82 5.11
C PRO A 424 24.22 12.01 4.14
N ASP A 425 23.33 12.10 3.16
CA ASP A 425 23.42 13.10 2.07
C ASP A 425 22.98 14.51 2.50
N ASP A 426 21.88 14.61 3.26
CA ASP A 426 21.27 15.91 3.60
C ASP A 426 20.97 16.08 5.09
N ARG A 427 21.36 15.10 5.91
CA ARG A 427 21.13 15.08 7.37
C ARG A 427 19.66 15.25 7.77
N ARG A 428 18.72 14.99 6.87
CA ARG A 428 17.28 14.97 7.20
C ARG A 428 16.92 13.70 7.94
N SER A 429 16.01 13.83 8.89
CA SER A 429 15.52 12.73 9.72
C SER A 429 14.51 11.86 8.97
N THR A 430 14.29 10.64 9.46
CA THR A 430 13.21 9.76 8.97
C THR A 430 12.16 9.63 10.08
N GLY A 431 10.96 10.13 9.84
CA GLY A 431 9.83 10.01 10.77
C GLY A 431 8.94 8.82 10.41
N GLY A 432 8.20 8.34 11.40
CA GLY A 432 7.16 7.36 11.17
C GLY A 432 6.05 7.41 12.21
N TYR A 433 4.87 6.95 11.80
CA TYR A 433 3.73 6.77 12.70
C TYR A 433 2.98 5.47 12.42
N LEU A 434 2.31 4.97 13.47
CA LEU A 434 1.36 3.86 13.43
C LEU A 434 0.08 4.32 14.13
N VAL A 435 -1.08 4.11 13.51
CA VAL A 435 -2.40 4.41 14.09
C VAL A 435 -3.23 3.15 14.20
N TYR A 436 -3.68 2.87 15.42
CA TYR A 436 -4.55 1.76 15.78
C TYR A 436 -5.95 2.28 16.08
N VAL A 437 -6.96 1.55 15.59
CA VAL A 437 -8.36 1.67 16.02
C VAL A 437 -8.68 0.43 16.84
N GLY A 438 -8.87 0.60 18.15
CA GLY A 438 -8.94 -0.52 19.07
C GLY A 438 -7.63 -1.32 19.06
N SER A 439 -7.72 -2.60 18.69
CA SER A 439 -6.58 -3.52 18.58
C SER A 439 -6.03 -3.69 17.16
N ASN A 440 -6.56 -2.96 16.18
CA ASN A 440 -6.21 -3.15 14.77
C ASN A 440 -5.41 -1.98 14.23
N LEU A 441 -4.26 -2.26 13.62
CA LEU A 441 -3.47 -1.30 12.87
C LEU A 441 -4.20 -0.91 11.58
N VAL A 442 -4.58 0.37 11.46
CA VAL A 442 -5.34 0.88 10.31
C VAL A 442 -4.54 1.83 9.45
N SER A 443 -3.58 2.58 10.00
CA SER A 443 -2.75 3.51 9.22
C SER A 443 -1.30 3.48 9.68
N TRP A 444 -0.38 3.66 8.73
CA TRP A 444 1.04 3.74 8.99
C TRP A 444 1.73 4.52 7.89
N ARG A 445 2.86 5.14 8.24
CA ARG A 445 3.69 5.86 7.28
C ARG A 445 5.13 5.92 7.75
N THR A 446 6.05 5.81 6.80
CA THR A 446 7.43 6.26 6.94
C THR A 446 7.67 7.39 5.95
N ASN A 447 8.27 8.49 6.39
CA ASN A 447 8.64 9.60 5.53
C ASN A 447 10.04 10.15 5.88
N LYS A 448 10.72 10.67 4.88
CA LYS A 448 11.88 11.55 5.10
C LYS A 448 11.34 12.94 5.40
N GLN A 449 11.75 13.52 6.54
CA GLN A 449 11.30 14.85 6.93
C GLN A 449 11.78 15.89 5.89
N GLN A 450 10.92 16.86 5.57
CA GLN A 450 11.22 17.85 4.53
C GLN A 450 12.30 18.85 4.97
N THR A 451 12.37 19.14 6.27
CA THR A 451 13.32 20.10 6.85
C THR A 451 14.32 19.38 7.75
N VAL A 452 15.55 19.89 7.80
CA VAL A 452 16.59 19.35 8.70
C VAL A 452 16.25 19.76 10.13
N ALA A 453 16.23 18.78 11.03
CA ALA A 453 16.03 19.02 12.46
C ALA A 453 17.36 19.32 13.16
N ARG A 454 17.38 20.35 14.01
CA ARG A 454 18.55 20.80 14.78
C ARG A 454 18.74 20.02 16.08
N SER A 455 17.74 19.26 16.52
CA SER A 455 17.82 18.36 17.68
C SER A 455 16.96 17.10 17.48
N SER A 456 17.21 16.07 18.28
CA SER A 456 16.36 14.87 18.31
C SER A 456 14.93 15.22 18.71
N THR A 457 14.75 16.04 19.75
CA THR A 457 13.43 16.51 20.18
C THR A 457 12.66 17.21 19.07
N GLU A 458 13.31 18.00 18.21
CA GLU A 458 12.65 18.63 17.07
C GLU A 458 12.21 17.61 16.01
N ALA A 459 13.06 16.63 15.69
CA ALA A 459 12.73 15.58 14.75
C ALA A 459 11.51 14.77 15.24
N GLU A 460 11.52 14.40 16.52
CA GLU A 460 10.42 13.68 17.17
C GLU A 460 9.14 14.51 17.17
N TYR A 461 9.23 15.81 17.48
CA TYR A 461 8.06 16.68 17.52
C TYR A 461 7.39 16.84 16.14
N LYS A 462 8.16 16.85 15.05
CA LYS A 462 7.62 16.79 13.68
C LYS A 462 6.91 15.47 13.39
N ALA A 463 7.46 14.34 13.85
CA ALA A 463 6.80 13.04 13.73
C ALA A 463 5.49 12.97 14.54
N VAL A 464 5.47 13.60 15.73
CA VAL A 464 4.25 13.80 16.53
C VAL A 464 3.21 14.60 15.73
N ALA A 465 3.61 15.69 15.07
CA ALA A 465 2.68 16.52 14.29
C ALA A 465 2.03 15.74 13.12
N ASP A 466 2.83 14.94 12.41
CA ASP A 466 2.35 14.03 11.37
C ASP A 466 1.35 12.99 11.95
N GLY A 467 1.70 12.38 13.09
CA GLY A 467 0.85 11.41 13.79
C GLY A 467 -0.46 11.99 14.30
N VAL A 468 -0.44 13.22 14.86
CA VAL A 468 -1.64 13.95 15.30
C VAL A 468 -2.56 14.21 14.10
N SER A 469 -2.01 14.65 12.97
CA SER A 469 -2.79 14.97 11.77
C SER A 469 -3.53 13.74 11.24
N GLU A 470 -2.85 12.60 11.14
CA GLU A 470 -3.48 11.33 10.73
C GLU A 470 -4.54 10.88 11.75
N CYS A 471 -4.22 10.98 13.05
CA CYS A 471 -5.13 10.57 14.12
C CYS A 471 -6.44 11.35 14.10
N LEU A 472 -6.37 12.67 13.95
CA LEU A 472 -7.54 13.53 13.88
C LEU A 472 -8.38 13.26 12.64
N TRP A 473 -7.74 12.95 11.50
CA TRP A 473 -8.45 12.55 10.30
C TRP A 473 -9.24 11.25 10.53
N ILE A 474 -8.63 10.22 11.11
CA ILE A 474 -9.33 8.96 11.43
C ILE A 474 -10.40 9.18 12.48
N GLN A 475 -10.13 9.98 13.52
CA GLN A 475 -11.11 10.33 14.54
C GLN A 475 -12.35 10.97 13.92
N HIS A 476 -12.15 11.95 13.03
CA HIS A 476 -13.24 12.60 12.33
C HIS A 476 -14.07 11.61 11.50
N MET A 477 -13.43 10.68 10.79
CA MET A 477 -14.15 9.64 10.04
C MET A 477 -14.94 8.71 10.95
N VAL A 478 -14.35 8.24 12.06
CA VAL A 478 -15.03 7.36 13.02
C VAL A 478 -16.26 8.07 13.63
N GLU A 479 -16.12 9.35 13.99
CA GLU A 479 -17.23 10.18 14.50
C GLU A 479 -18.33 10.40 13.45
N GLU A 480 -17.94 10.73 12.21
CA GLU A 480 -18.85 10.95 11.08
C GLU A 480 -19.70 9.71 10.76
N LEU A 481 -19.08 8.52 10.85
CA LEU A 481 -19.75 7.23 10.63
C LEU A 481 -20.62 6.78 11.81
N GLY A 482 -20.77 7.60 12.84
CA GLY A 482 -21.58 7.28 14.03
C GLY A 482 -20.97 6.18 14.89
N ILE A 483 -19.65 5.97 14.83
CA ILE A 483 -18.94 5.01 15.66
C ILE A 483 -18.46 5.73 16.93
N LYS A 484 -18.85 5.21 18.09
CA LYS A 484 -18.52 5.83 19.38
C LYS A 484 -17.12 5.42 19.84
N THR A 485 -16.27 6.41 20.09
CA THR A 485 -15.03 6.25 20.87
C THR A 485 -15.30 6.57 22.33
N THR A 486 -14.70 5.83 23.26
CA THR A 486 -14.93 6.01 24.70
C THR A 486 -13.92 6.93 25.36
N ARG A 487 -12.74 7.09 24.75
CA ARG A 487 -11.61 7.84 25.30
C ARG A 487 -11.06 8.84 24.29
N CYS A 488 -10.41 9.88 24.84
CA CYS A 488 -9.56 10.76 24.06
C CYS A 488 -8.42 9.94 23.41
N PRO A 489 -8.11 10.14 22.11
CA PRO A 489 -6.98 9.50 21.46
C PRO A 489 -5.67 9.72 22.23
N VAL A 490 -4.84 8.69 22.29
CA VAL A 490 -3.53 8.75 22.96
C VAL A 490 -2.42 8.57 21.94
N LEU A 491 -1.47 9.51 21.95
CA LEU A 491 -0.25 9.44 21.16
C LEU A 491 0.94 9.13 22.06
N TRP A 492 1.71 8.12 21.69
CA TRP A 492 2.88 7.62 22.39
C TRP A 492 4.17 8.04 21.68
N CYS A 493 5.03 8.74 22.41
CA CYS A 493 6.36 9.17 21.95
C CYS A 493 7.40 8.83 23.04
N ASP A 494 8.60 8.42 22.64
CA ASP A 494 9.68 8.05 23.57
C ASP A 494 10.69 9.18 23.82
N ASN A 495 10.40 10.39 23.33
CA ASN A 495 11.17 11.59 23.62
C ASN A 495 10.47 12.43 24.69
N MET A 496 11.03 12.44 25.91
CA MET A 496 10.51 13.26 27.01
C MET A 496 10.43 14.74 26.63
N GLY A 497 11.40 15.27 25.88
CA GLY A 497 11.41 16.66 25.42
C GLY A 497 10.21 16.99 24.55
N ALA A 498 9.86 16.12 23.60
CA ALA A 498 8.71 16.30 22.73
C ALA A 498 7.39 16.27 23.53
N THR A 499 7.26 15.32 24.46
CA THR A 499 6.11 15.21 25.36
C THR A 499 5.95 16.45 26.26
N TYR A 500 7.04 16.96 26.82
CA TYR A 500 7.00 18.18 27.64
C TYR A 500 6.66 19.42 26.81
N LEU A 501 7.14 19.52 25.56
CA LEU A 501 6.79 20.62 24.66
C LEU A 501 5.31 20.60 24.26
N ALA A 502 4.72 19.41 24.11
CA ALA A 502 3.29 19.27 23.84
C ALA A 502 2.43 19.69 25.05
N ALA A 503 2.90 19.45 26.28
CA ALA A 503 2.15 19.76 27.50
C ALA A 503 2.34 21.20 28.01
N ASN A 504 3.52 21.81 27.85
CA ASN A 504 3.86 23.07 28.53
C ASN A 504 3.76 24.32 27.65
N PRO A 505 3.23 25.43 28.20
CA PRO A 505 3.04 26.67 27.44
C PRO A 505 4.27 27.55 27.27
N LYS A 506 5.39 27.24 27.95
CA LYS A 506 6.59 28.09 27.94
C LYS A 506 7.33 27.97 26.61
N PHE A 507 7.31 29.06 25.84
CA PHE A 507 8.03 29.20 24.58
C PHE A 507 9.54 29.26 24.83
N HIS A 508 10.32 28.44 24.10
CA HIS A 508 11.77 28.51 24.12
C HIS A 508 12.26 29.08 22.79
N ALA A 509 13.15 30.08 22.81
CA ALA A 509 13.70 30.74 21.62
C ALA A 509 14.35 29.77 20.58
N ARG A 510 14.62 28.52 20.97
CA ARG A 510 15.21 27.46 20.15
C ARG A 510 14.23 26.67 19.27
N THR A 511 12.91 26.97 19.27
CA THR A 511 11.88 26.22 18.51
C THR A 511 11.15 27.02 17.42
N LYS A 512 11.64 28.22 17.06
CA LYS A 512 10.98 29.10 16.06
C LYS A 512 10.73 28.44 14.70
N HIS A 513 11.62 27.55 14.27
CA HIS A 513 11.53 26.86 12.99
C HIS A 513 10.55 25.66 12.97
N ILE A 514 9.91 25.35 14.11
CA ILE A 514 8.80 24.39 14.25
C ILE A 514 7.55 25.03 14.88
N GLU A 515 7.45 26.37 14.84
CA GLU A 515 6.41 27.14 15.54
C GLU A 515 4.99 26.72 15.13
N ILE A 516 4.78 26.43 13.83
CA ILE A 516 3.48 25.98 13.32
C ILE A 516 3.09 24.64 13.95
N ASP A 517 3.98 23.64 13.92
CA ASP A 517 3.74 22.33 14.53
C ASP A 517 3.50 22.46 16.03
N TYR A 518 4.22 23.37 16.68
CA TYR A 518 4.09 23.67 18.10
C TYR A 518 2.70 24.20 18.46
N HIS A 519 2.24 25.22 17.76
CA HIS A 519 0.90 25.75 17.97
C HIS A 519 -0.18 24.72 17.63
N PHE A 520 0.00 23.98 16.52
CA PHE A 520 -0.92 22.94 16.10
C PHE A 520 -1.12 21.86 17.16
N ILE A 521 -0.04 21.19 17.60
CA ILE A 521 -0.15 20.11 18.59
C ILE A 521 -0.72 20.64 19.92
N ARG A 522 -0.23 21.78 20.37
CA ARG A 522 -0.68 22.35 21.65
C ARG A 522 -2.15 22.75 21.65
N GLU A 523 -2.65 23.30 20.57
CA GLU A 523 -4.08 23.62 20.44
C GLU A 523 -4.93 22.35 20.58
N LYS A 524 -4.50 21.24 19.96
CA LYS A 524 -5.21 19.95 20.02
C LYS A 524 -5.11 19.29 21.39
N VAL A 525 -3.98 19.41 22.07
CA VAL A 525 -3.81 18.94 23.45
C VAL A 525 -4.65 19.78 24.42
N ALA A 526 -4.59 21.11 24.32
CA ALA A 526 -5.34 22.02 25.20
C ALA A 526 -6.86 21.89 25.03
N SER A 527 -7.33 21.57 23.82
CA SER A 527 -8.74 21.29 23.53
C SER A 527 -9.18 19.85 23.87
N ASN A 528 -8.32 19.05 24.52
CA ASN A 528 -8.57 17.64 24.84
C ASN A 528 -8.98 16.80 23.62
N LYS A 529 -8.47 17.15 22.44
CA LYS A 529 -8.66 16.36 21.21
C LYS A 529 -7.66 15.22 21.09
N ILE A 530 -6.48 15.35 21.70
CA ILE A 530 -5.48 14.29 21.78
C ILE A 530 -4.65 14.41 23.06
N GLU A 531 -4.22 13.29 23.63
CA GLU A 531 -3.30 13.25 24.77
C GLU A 531 -1.93 12.70 24.33
N VAL A 532 -0.86 13.46 24.55
CA VAL A 532 0.52 13.02 24.24
C VAL A 532 1.16 12.44 25.51
N LYS A 533 1.60 11.19 25.45
CA LYS A 533 2.21 10.45 26.56
C LYS A 533 3.59 9.91 26.20
N PHE A 534 4.42 9.82 27.23
CA PHE A 534 5.70 9.16 27.14
C PHE A 534 5.53 7.64 27.13
N VAL A 535 6.27 6.95 26.25
CA VAL A 535 6.46 5.50 26.27
C VAL A 535 7.96 5.19 26.30
N SER A 536 8.38 4.16 27.03
CA SER A 536 9.78 3.74 26.97
C SER A 536 10.13 3.22 25.58
N SER A 537 11.35 3.47 25.08
CA SER A 537 11.82 2.97 23.78
C SER A 537 11.70 1.45 23.65
N LYS A 538 11.73 0.69 24.76
CA LYS A 538 11.47 -0.76 24.73
C LYS A 538 10.07 -1.11 24.20
N PHE A 539 9.07 -0.27 24.45
CA PHE A 539 7.69 -0.48 24.00
C PHE A 539 7.33 0.41 22.80
N GLN A 540 8.29 1.16 22.24
CA GLN A 540 8.07 1.99 21.06
C GLN A 540 7.95 1.12 19.80
N VAL A 541 6.73 0.97 19.30
CA VAL A 541 6.46 0.14 18.11
C VAL A 541 6.86 0.86 16.82
N ALA A 542 6.87 2.20 16.82
CA ALA A 542 7.21 2.99 15.64
C ALA A 542 8.70 2.91 15.24
N ASP A 543 9.58 2.38 16.10
CA ASP A 543 11.00 2.11 15.80
C ASP A 543 11.20 1.34 14.48
N ILE A 544 10.31 0.41 14.16
CA ILE A 544 10.39 -0.41 12.94
C ILE A 544 10.22 0.42 11.66
N LEU A 545 9.65 1.63 11.77
CA LEU A 545 9.38 2.54 10.66
C LEU A 545 10.50 3.55 10.41
N THR A 546 11.48 3.69 11.30
CA THR A 546 12.43 4.81 11.28
C THR A 546 13.89 4.39 11.09
N LYS A 547 14.24 3.17 11.52
CA LYS A 547 15.63 2.68 11.53
C LYS A 547 15.72 1.17 11.29
N PRO A 548 16.87 0.66 10.78
CA PRO A 548 17.08 -0.77 10.68
C PRO A 548 17.26 -1.36 12.09
N LEU A 549 16.69 -2.54 12.31
CA LEU A 549 16.68 -3.20 13.62
C LEU A 549 17.39 -4.55 13.58
N ALA A 550 17.91 -4.96 14.74
CA ALA A 550 18.43 -6.31 14.92
C ALA A 550 17.28 -7.31 14.81
N ARG A 551 17.55 -8.52 14.32
CA ARG A 551 16.53 -9.53 14.03
C ARG A 551 15.55 -9.75 15.19
N SER A 552 16.05 -9.96 16.40
CA SER A 552 15.21 -10.19 17.59
C SER A 552 14.22 -9.06 17.85
N ARG A 553 14.69 -7.81 17.79
CA ARG A 553 13.86 -6.63 17.98
C ARG A 553 12.88 -6.41 16.81
N PHE A 554 13.33 -6.66 15.58
CA PHE A 554 12.50 -6.56 14.38
C PHE A 554 11.33 -7.56 14.44
N ASP A 555 11.59 -8.81 14.83
CA ASP A 555 10.57 -9.85 14.97
C ASP A 555 9.54 -9.53 16.07
N GLU A 556 10.01 -9.00 17.21
CA GLU A 556 9.15 -8.53 18.30
C GLU A 556 8.20 -7.43 17.81
N LEU A 557 8.74 -6.36 17.19
CA LEU A 557 7.93 -5.24 16.74
C LEU A 557 6.99 -5.61 15.59
N ARG A 558 7.44 -6.46 14.67
CA ARG A 558 6.61 -6.97 13.58
C ARG A 558 5.36 -7.68 14.10
N THR A 559 5.48 -8.42 15.21
CA THR A 559 4.33 -9.09 15.85
C THR A 559 3.31 -8.08 16.40
N ASN A 560 3.76 -6.89 16.80
CA ASN A 560 2.88 -5.80 17.27
C ASN A 560 2.17 -5.06 16.11
N LEU A 561 2.56 -5.25 14.86
CA LEU A 561 1.94 -4.62 13.68
C LEU A 561 0.72 -5.37 13.15
N ASN A 562 0.09 -6.23 13.96
CA ASN A 562 -0.95 -7.17 13.53
C ASN A 562 -0.53 -8.08 12.36
N LEU A 563 0.77 -8.27 12.12
CA LEU A 563 1.27 -9.19 11.10
C LEU A 563 1.36 -10.60 11.65
N GLY A 564 0.92 -11.58 10.85
CA GLY A 564 0.99 -12.99 11.21
C GLY A 564 0.93 -13.89 10.00
N GLU A 565 0.91 -15.20 10.25
CA GLU A 565 0.72 -16.23 9.23
C GLU A 565 -0.66 -16.89 9.41
N ILE A 566 -1.28 -17.34 8.32
CA ILE A 566 -2.48 -18.18 8.39
C ILE A 566 -2.10 -19.53 8.99
N ARG A 567 -2.49 -19.76 10.25
CA ARG A 567 -2.50 -21.10 10.83
C ARG A 567 -3.80 -21.78 10.40
N LEU A 568 -3.76 -22.54 9.30
CA LEU A 568 -4.84 -23.47 8.97
C LEU A 568 -5.01 -24.42 10.16
N ARG A 569 -6.11 -24.33 10.90
CA ARG A 569 -6.47 -25.33 11.91
C ARG A 569 -6.72 -26.64 11.16
N GLY A 570 -5.78 -27.59 11.22
CA GLY A 570 -5.99 -28.88 10.58
C GLY A 570 -4.81 -29.83 10.40
N SER A 571 -3.61 -29.56 10.92
CA SER A 571 -2.54 -30.59 10.93
C SER A 571 -2.33 -31.10 12.35
N VAL A 572 -2.69 -32.36 12.55
CA VAL A 572 -2.46 -33.11 13.80
C VAL A 572 -0.96 -33.23 14.02
N GLY A 573 -0.50 -32.81 15.20
CA GLY A 573 0.83 -33.17 15.70
C GLY A 573 1.75 -32.01 16.04
N ASP A 574 1.34 -31.08 16.92
CA ASP A 574 2.31 -30.52 17.85
C ASP A 574 1.66 -30.03 19.15
N LYS A 575 1.77 -30.84 20.22
CA LYS A 575 1.23 -30.50 21.55
C LYS A 575 2.03 -29.41 22.27
N ARG A 576 3.06 -28.81 21.66
CA ARG A 576 3.79 -27.65 22.21
C ARG A 576 3.20 -26.28 21.87
N GLY A 577 2.45 -26.15 20.76
CA GLY A 577 1.93 -24.86 20.28
C GLY A 577 0.66 -24.34 20.97
N LYS A 578 -0.01 -25.15 21.79
CA LYS A 578 -1.23 -24.73 22.52
C LYS A 578 -0.91 -23.80 23.70
N ILE A 579 0.33 -23.80 24.18
CA ILE A 579 0.81 -22.93 25.27
C ILE A 579 1.26 -21.56 24.71
N GLU A 580 1.72 -21.49 23.46
CA GLU A 580 2.20 -20.24 22.82
C GLU A 580 1.09 -19.33 22.28
N SER A 581 -0.03 -19.88 21.81
CA SER A 581 -1.17 -19.04 21.35
C SER A 581 -1.96 -18.42 22.51
N LEU A 582 -2.03 -19.11 23.65
CA LEU A 582 -2.57 -18.56 24.89
C LEU A 582 -1.63 -17.50 25.48
N THR A 583 -0.31 -17.62 25.31
CA THR A 583 0.65 -16.64 25.83
C THR A 583 0.83 -15.42 24.93
N ALA A 584 0.68 -15.49 23.61
CA ALA A 584 0.77 -14.31 22.72
C ALA A 584 -0.47 -13.40 22.81
N GLY A 585 -1.68 -13.99 22.87
CA GLY A 585 -2.91 -13.26 23.17
C GLY A 585 -2.89 -12.67 24.58
N ASN A 586 -2.37 -13.44 25.54
CA ASN A 586 -2.15 -12.91 26.89
C ASN A 586 -1.05 -11.86 26.92
N GLN A 587 0.04 -11.89 26.14
CA GLN A 587 1.10 -10.88 26.24
C GLN A 587 0.66 -9.51 25.75
N SER A 588 -0.10 -9.42 24.67
CA SER A 588 -0.65 -8.13 24.21
C SER A 588 -1.72 -7.59 25.17
N ALA A 589 -2.59 -8.46 25.69
CA ALA A 589 -3.53 -8.10 26.77
C ALA A 589 -2.81 -7.79 28.10
N THR A 590 -1.71 -8.47 28.43
CA THR A 590 -0.92 -8.32 29.66
C THR A 590 -0.05 -7.09 29.61
N ILE A 591 0.43 -6.65 28.45
CA ILE A 591 1.07 -5.33 28.30
C ILE A 591 0.02 -4.24 28.56
N MET A 592 -1.19 -4.38 27.99
CA MET A 592 -2.30 -3.45 28.23
C MET A 592 -2.77 -3.46 29.69
N GLU A 593 -2.81 -4.63 30.35
CA GLU A 593 -3.19 -4.78 31.76
C GLU A 593 -2.07 -4.32 32.71
N LYS A 594 -0.78 -4.58 32.39
CA LYS A 594 0.37 -4.08 33.14
C LYS A 594 0.49 -2.56 33.04
N LEU A 595 0.25 -1.98 31.87
CA LEU A 595 0.14 -0.52 31.68
C LEU A 595 -1.02 0.05 32.50
N ARG A 596 -2.16 -0.65 32.61
CA ARG A 596 -3.28 -0.24 33.50
C ARG A 596 -2.89 -0.29 34.98
N ILE A 597 -2.12 -1.30 35.41
CA ILE A 597 -1.68 -1.45 36.81
C ILE A 597 -0.63 -0.38 37.17
N GLU A 598 0.35 -0.10 36.32
CA GLU A 598 1.35 0.96 36.56
C GLU A 598 0.73 2.37 36.58
N VAL A 599 -0.27 2.64 35.72
CA VAL A 599 -1.06 3.88 35.77
C VAL A 599 -1.83 4.01 37.08
N ARG A 600 -2.36 2.90 37.61
CA ARG A 600 -3.10 2.89 38.88
C ARG A 600 -2.17 3.11 40.08
N ILE A 601 -1.00 2.49 40.09
CA ILE A 601 0.03 2.67 41.13
C ILE A 601 0.51 4.13 41.17
N SER A 602 0.81 4.73 40.00
CA SER A 602 1.21 6.13 39.90
C SER A 602 0.11 7.12 40.32
N ALA A 603 -1.16 6.78 40.09
CA ALA A 603 -2.29 7.59 40.56
C ALA A 603 -2.47 7.52 42.09
N THR A 604 -2.27 6.34 42.72
CA THR A 604 -2.28 6.19 44.18
C THR A 604 -1.08 6.86 44.87
N GLU A 605 0.11 6.82 44.28
CA GLU A 605 1.26 7.56 44.83
C GLU A 605 1.04 9.09 44.77
N LYS A 606 0.35 9.59 43.73
CA LYS A 606 -0.04 11.00 43.64
C LYS A 606 -1.19 11.38 44.58
N SER A 607 -2.06 10.46 44.98
CA SER A 607 -3.11 10.74 45.97
C SER A 607 -2.57 10.72 47.41
N VAL A 608 -1.58 9.87 47.71
CA VAL A 608 -0.92 9.82 49.03
C VAL A 608 -0.02 11.05 49.26
N ILE A 609 0.56 11.63 48.20
CA ILE A 609 1.36 12.87 48.30
C ILE A 609 0.46 14.13 48.42
N LYS A 610 -0.85 14.03 48.15
CA LYS A 610 -1.79 15.16 48.24
C LYS A 610 -2.50 15.30 49.59
N SER A 611 -2.38 14.34 50.51
CA SER A 611 -3.02 14.39 51.83
C SER A 611 -2.13 14.93 52.97
N ASP A 612 -0.81 15.09 52.76
CA ASP A 612 0.13 15.58 53.79
C ASP A 612 0.58 17.03 53.54
N LYS A 613 -0.39 17.95 53.42
CA LYS A 613 -0.12 19.40 53.42
C LYS A 613 -0.99 20.11 54.44
N ASP A 614 -0.85 19.75 55.71
CA ASP A 614 -1.20 20.61 56.84
C ASP A 614 -0.39 20.18 58.07
N LEU A 615 0.84 20.70 58.23
CA LEU A 615 1.40 21.07 59.53
C LEU A 615 2.68 21.90 59.35
N HIS A 616 2.81 22.94 60.16
CA HIS A 616 3.85 23.97 60.14
C HIS A 616 5.07 23.61 61.04
N LEU A 617 6.27 24.07 60.63
CA LEU A 617 7.54 24.30 61.38
C LEU A 617 8.52 23.12 61.62
N PRO A 618 9.83 23.36 61.86
CA PRO A 618 10.79 24.16 61.08
C PRO A 618 12.11 23.41 60.77
N VAL A 619 12.95 24.06 59.96
CA VAL A 619 14.27 23.65 59.44
C VAL A 619 15.30 23.41 60.55
N THR A 620 15.75 22.17 60.71
CA THR A 620 17.15 21.77 60.95
C THR A 620 17.22 20.24 60.85
N ASP A 621 18.10 19.73 59.97
CA ASP A 621 18.91 18.50 60.14
C ASP A 621 19.05 17.63 58.87
N PHE A 622 19.54 18.24 57.78
CA PHE A 622 19.87 17.52 56.53
C PHE A 622 21.35 17.59 56.14
N GLN A 623 22.24 18.00 57.06
CA GLN A 623 23.68 18.09 56.81
C GLN A 623 24.48 16.87 57.28
N HIS A 624 23.87 15.86 57.91
CA HIS A 624 24.62 14.73 58.47
C HIS A 624 24.62 13.43 57.65
N LYS A 625 23.96 13.39 56.46
CA LYS A 625 23.80 12.14 55.69
C LYS A 625 24.42 12.10 54.29
N LEU A 626 25.28 13.08 53.95
CA LEU A 626 26.03 13.14 52.68
C LEU A 626 27.56 12.92 52.83
N ARG A 627 28.03 12.48 54.01
CA ARG A 627 29.46 12.21 54.29
C ARG A 627 29.90 10.74 54.23
N ARG A 628 29.06 9.83 53.74
CA ARG A 628 29.47 8.45 53.42
C ARG A 628 29.14 8.18 51.97
N LEU A 629 30.10 8.42 51.08
CA LEU A 629 30.30 7.79 49.75
C LEU A 629 31.28 8.66 48.93
N LYS A 630 32.52 8.76 49.39
CA LYS A 630 33.71 9.08 48.57
C LYS A 630 34.91 8.41 49.22
N ILE A 631 35.57 7.52 48.49
CA ILE A 631 37.00 7.13 48.47
C ILE A 631 37.09 6.02 47.40
N GLU A 632 37.46 6.39 46.18
CA GLU A 632 38.70 5.99 45.46
C GLU A 632 38.42 4.75 44.57
N ASP A 633 38.75 4.71 43.28
CA ASP A 633 40.10 4.97 42.76
C ASP A 633 40.15 5.37 41.28
N LYS A 634 41.32 5.89 40.89
CA LYS A 634 41.64 6.75 39.74
C LYS A 634 41.84 6.01 38.40
N SER A 635 41.49 6.73 37.33
CA SER A 635 42.09 6.90 35.97
C SER A 635 43.44 6.21 35.65
N PRO A 636 43.89 6.01 34.37
CA PRO A 636 43.76 7.02 33.30
C PRO A 636 43.74 6.62 31.78
N ILE A 637 43.25 7.59 30.98
CA ILE A 637 43.73 8.05 29.65
C ILE A 637 43.75 7.03 28.48
N PHE A 638 42.74 7.09 27.60
CA PHE A 638 42.79 7.66 26.24
C PHE A 638 41.38 7.85 25.68
#